data_AF-A0ABD3X4W0-F1
#
_entry.id   AF-A0ABD3X4W0-F1
#
_cell.length_a   1.000
_cell.length_b   1.000
_cell.length_c   1.000
_cell.angle_alpha   90.00
_cell.angle_beta   90.00
_cell.angle_gamma   90.00
#
_symmetry.space_group_name_H-M   'P 1'
#
loop_
_entity.id
_entity.type
_entity.pdbx_description
1 polymer ?
#
loop_
_entity_poly.entity_id
_entity_poly.type
_entity_poly.pdbx_seq_one_letter_code
_entity_poly.pdbx_strand_id
1 'polypeptide(L)'
;MNSSRSPRSSKSPISFHGQTRRKEKEFWDTIKSHLTYKGYYDSFPTPKLLRQAQDEYRSIRISPPLDSNNKPLPYPTPCPKEELMDSLRMHELDKHSLEAQRVLAYEDLYKLVKYLVEPAETEVEKLRTIFRWIAAQDLKQWHDEISFNADSAAWYLARIRGKKANHNQLLQRMCNLANIYCVKVRGYVKGVDYGLGHELTECDSTWSAVLVDGSWRLMDVYWATCHRVHSGDTSWELIDDGTDSLSSLSSTPRSGSSKRSMSMTEYSYNDYYFLTDPEQFIYSHFPVDEKWQLLARTVSIEEAKQLALLKRNFFSLGLDIVSHARYLVECDSGEVQLSFTKSANSKINFKYELYIATETSADIVDTLNSSLDRYVFLENPSTEEVVNVKLRFPSVGKFKLKILAKEADEHSYYYTCTYIIDCLKAMENCQPLPPNERGEWGPGLDTEALGLNPVTHSRGEVEAEDGKAEVRFQMNQPVEFEHKLIRGENEELPNRVLHRIENKEAVFNVRVPQEGEYALNLYAREKGSTKDFPNVCNYLLKCEDEPDDKTPFPAVSSLGPTGAFREMGLENISEMPALMLAPATGEITLQFRVSKPAIFIPELLLQQDDKQFDFSEYMMWDILNDVATFYANIPRQGLYSLAIRAKSSLEQDTYVPIFNAVLDAIVPKKQCSPFPQQSVDWPSKCHVNEPLSGILPARELTSFSIEYPDAFEVVVTSGNGSKTLACAPNNTWNGEILTGNEDSVVTVAVRYHQSDDLRYILTYKVAGKDYIIEERRRQLERYREAVQRAERLKESGKLPFMFDWSRLESVDSGTEMEEEEPPNSKACQTVLTLLEADLTLTSAYLYYGE
;
A
#
# COMPACT_ATOMS: atom_id res chain seq x y z
N MET A 1 -42.08 57.89 -77.94
CA MET A 1 -42.86 56.77 -77.38
C MET A 1 -41.93 55.59 -77.18
N ASN A 2 -41.73 55.22 -75.91
CA ASN A 2 -41.15 54.03 -75.26
C ASN A 2 -40.57 52.90 -76.15
N SER A 3 -39.40 52.31 -75.87
CA SER A 3 -39.08 51.62 -74.61
C SER A 3 -37.58 51.45 -74.30
N SER A 4 -37.26 51.56 -73.01
CA SER A 4 -36.01 51.25 -72.30
C SER A 4 -35.70 49.74 -72.15
N ARG A 5 -34.40 49.33 -72.13
CA ARG A 5 -33.73 48.63 -70.99
C ARG A 5 -32.31 48.12 -71.30
N SER A 6 -31.35 48.67 -70.54
CA SER A 6 -30.15 48.12 -69.85
C SER A 6 -29.36 46.91 -70.41
N PRO A 7 -28.01 46.98 -70.44
CA PRO A 7 -27.13 45.87 -70.77
C PRO A 7 -26.89 44.91 -69.59
N ARG A 8 -26.79 43.61 -69.92
CA ARG A 8 -26.43 42.50 -69.02
C ARG A 8 -25.00 42.68 -68.47
N SER A 9 -24.84 42.66 -67.14
CA SER A 9 -23.56 42.34 -66.51
C SER A 9 -23.58 40.90 -66.01
N SER A 10 -22.92 40.00 -66.74
CA SER A 10 -22.55 38.68 -66.26
C SER A 10 -21.41 38.82 -65.23
N LYS A 11 -21.74 38.79 -63.93
CA LYS A 11 -20.76 38.46 -62.89
C LYS A 11 -20.74 36.94 -62.74
N SER A 12 -19.56 36.37 -62.99
CA SER A 12 -19.26 34.94 -62.89
C SER A 12 -19.33 34.43 -61.43
N PRO A 13 -19.63 33.14 -61.19
CA PRO A 13 -19.74 32.55 -59.84
C PRO A 13 -18.39 32.31 -59.13
N ILE A 14 -17.27 32.84 -59.65
CA ILE A 14 -15.91 32.44 -59.26
C ILE A 14 -15.40 33.20 -58.00
N SER A 15 -16.14 34.18 -57.46
CA SER A 15 -15.63 35.08 -56.39
C SER A 15 -16.01 34.71 -54.94
N PHE A 16 -17.07 33.94 -54.71
CA PHE A 16 -17.56 33.67 -53.34
C PHE A 16 -16.79 32.53 -52.65
N HIS A 17 -16.53 31.45 -53.39
CA HIS A 17 -15.84 30.26 -52.86
C HIS A 17 -14.39 30.56 -52.46
N GLY A 18 -13.73 31.50 -53.14
CA GLY A 18 -12.39 31.97 -52.78
C GLY A 18 -12.36 32.84 -51.52
N GLN A 19 -13.42 33.62 -51.25
CA GLN A 19 -13.51 34.44 -50.05
C GLN A 19 -13.76 33.60 -48.78
N THR A 20 -14.63 32.59 -48.85
CA THR A 20 -14.88 31.68 -47.72
C THR A 20 -13.62 30.91 -47.32
N ARG A 21 -12.88 30.35 -48.29
CA ARG A 21 -11.61 29.65 -48.03
C ARG A 21 -10.54 30.55 -47.41
N ARG A 22 -10.48 31.82 -47.84
CA ARG A 22 -9.55 32.79 -47.27
C ARG A 22 -9.85 33.08 -45.79
N LYS A 23 -11.12 33.30 -45.45
CA LYS A 23 -11.55 33.52 -44.05
C LYS A 23 -11.32 32.29 -43.17
N GLU A 24 -11.59 31.10 -43.69
CA GLU A 24 -11.31 29.83 -43.00
C GLU A 24 -9.81 29.69 -42.71
N LYS A 25 -8.95 29.99 -43.68
CA LYS A 25 -7.50 29.97 -43.48
C LYS A 25 -7.03 31.00 -42.45
N GLU A 26 -7.47 32.25 -42.57
CA GLU A 26 -7.11 33.32 -41.63
C GLU A 26 -7.52 32.98 -40.17
N PHE A 27 -8.68 32.32 -40.00
CA PHE A 27 -9.15 31.83 -38.71
C PHE A 27 -8.20 30.79 -38.09
N TRP A 28 -7.86 29.73 -38.85
CA TRP A 28 -6.96 28.69 -38.37
C TRP A 28 -5.52 29.18 -38.14
N ASP A 29 -5.01 30.05 -39.01
CA ASP A 29 -3.69 30.67 -38.87
C ASP A 29 -3.61 31.52 -37.58
N THR A 30 -4.70 32.20 -37.20
CA THR A 30 -4.78 32.99 -35.97
C THR A 30 -4.69 32.11 -34.72
N ILE A 31 -5.49 31.04 -34.66
CA ILE A 31 -5.49 30.10 -33.53
C ILE A 31 -4.13 29.43 -33.41
N LYS A 32 -3.60 28.92 -34.52
CA LYS A 32 -2.30 28.26 -34.55
C LYS A 32 -1.19 29.19 -34.08
N SER A 33 -1.14 30.42 -34.57
CA SER A 33 -0.13 31.41 -34.15
C SER A 33 -0.22 31.72 -32.66
N HIS A 34 -1.44 31.87 -32.12
CA HIS A 34 -1.66 32.10 -30.68
C HIS A 34 -1.17 30.94 -29.83
N LEU A 35 -1.55 29.71 -30.18
CA LEU A 35 -1.17 28.51 -29.43
C LEU A 35 0.33 28.19 -29.55
N THR A 36 0.95 28.45 -30.72
CA THR A 36 2.40 28.37 -30.89
C THR A 36 3.11 29.39 -30.01
N TYR A 37 2.65 30.63 -29.96
CA TYR A 37 3.22 31.66 -29.07
C TYR A 37 3.12 31.27 -27.58
N LYS A 38 2.05 30.57 -27.20
CA LYS A 38 1.83 30.05 -25.84
C LYS A 38 2.57 28.73 -25.55
N GLY A 39 3.33 28.19 -26.50
CA GLY A 39 4.15 26.99 -26.33
C GLY A 39 3.38 25.66 -26.41
N TYR A 40 2.11 25.65 -26.80
CA TYR A 40 1.33 24.40 -26.89
C TYR A 40 1.86 23.43 -27.94
N TYR A 41 2.63 23.89 -28.92
CA TYR A 41 3.27 23.05 -29.94
C TYR A 41 4.71 22.63 -29.59
N ASP A 42 5.25 23.08 -28.45
CA ASP A 42 6.65 22.79 -28.05
C ASP A 42 6.80 21.36 -27.50
N SER A 43 5.70 20.76 -27.04
CA SER A 43 5.65 19.42 -26.46
C SER A 43 4.77 18.47 -27.27
N PHE A 44 5.07 17.18 -27.16
CA PHE A 44 4.27 16.11 -27.77
C PHE A 44 2.86 16.06 -27.15
N PRO A 45 1.79 15.75 -27.91
CA PRO A 45 0.42 15.81 -27.39
C PRO A 45 0.16 14.81 -26.27
N THR A 46 -0.43 15.31 -25.18
CA THR A 46 -1.05 14.52 -24.09
C THR A 46 -2.52 14.93 -23.94
N PRO A 47 -3.39 14.12 -23.29
CA PRO A 47 -4.78 14.51 -23.11
C PRO A 47 -4.92 15.83 -22.34
N LYS A 48 -4.14 16.00 -21.27
CA LYS A 48 -4.03 17.25 -20.52
C LYS A 48 -3.60 18.45 -21.38
N LEU A 49 -2.56 18.31 -22.21
CA LEU A 49 -2.08 19.40 -23.08
C LEU A 49 -3.14 19.80 -24.11
N LEU A 50 -3.82 18.83 -24.73
CA LEU A 50 -4.88 19.07 -25.70
C LEU A 50 -6.08 19.76 -25.05
N ARG A 51 -6.49 19.32 -23.86
CA ARG A 51 -7.56 19.94 -23.07
C ARG A 51 -7.21 21.40 -22.72
N GLN A 52 -5.99 21.65 -22.24
CA GLN A 52 -5.54 23.01 -21.92
C GLN A 52 -5.48 23.93 -23.15
N ALA A 53 -5.07 23.41 -24.31
CA ALA A 53 -5.10 24.18 -25.55
C ALA A 53 -6.54 24.49 -26.00
N GLN A 54 -7.46 23.56 -25.78
CA GLN A 54 -8.89 23.75 -26.04
C GLN A 54 -9.46 24.84 -25.11
N ASP A 55 -9.12 24.81 -23.82
CA ASP A 55 -9.53 25.84 -22.84
C ASP A 55 -8.97 27.23 -23.19
N GLU A 56 -7.72 27.31 -23.64
CA GLU A 56 -7.15 28.57 -24.11
C GLU A 56 -7.91 29.11 -25.33
N TYR A 57 -8.30 28.24 -26.26
CA TYR A 57 -9.16 28.65 -27.37
C TYR A 57 -10.54 29.15 -26.90
N ARG A 58 -11.15 28.49 -25.91
CA ARG A 58 -12.43 28.91 -25.32
C ARG A 58 -12.33 30.31 -24.67
N SER A 59 -11.15 30.68 -24.18
CA SER A 59 -10.90 31.99 -23.55
C SER A 59 -10.79 33.16 -24.53
N ILE A 60 -10.20 32.95 -25.72
CA ILE A 60 -9.95 34.02 -26.70
C ILE A 60 -11.18 34.41 -27.55
N ARG A 61 -12.27 33.63 -27.49
CA ARG A 61 -13.59 33.95 -28.07
C ARG A 61 -13.58 34.38 -29.55
N ILE A 62 -12.78 33.70 -30.38
CA ILE A 62 -12.75 33.95 -31.82
C ILE A 62 -14.03 33.39 -32.45
N SER A 63 -14.73 34.19 -33.25
CA SER A 63 -15.94 33.74 -33.95
C SER A 63 -15.60 32.77 -35.08
N PRO A 64 -16.36 31.66 -35.24
CA PRO A 64 -16.07 30.67 -36.27
C PRO A 64 -16.36 31.22 -37.67
N PRO A 65 -15.60 30.76 -38.70
CA PRO A 65 -15.86 31.17 -40.07
C PRO A 65 -17.17 30.55 -40.56
N LEU A 66 -17.97 31.32 -41.31
CA LEU A 66 -19.28 30.90 -41.81
C LEU A 66 -19.26 30.57 -43.30
N ASP A 67 -20.07 29.60 -43.70
CA ASP A 67 -20.33 29.24 -45.08
C ASP A 67 -21.32 30.20 -45.78
N SER A 68 -21.66 29.92 -47.04
CA SER A 68 -22.60 30.74 -47.82
C SER A 68 -24.04 30.75 -47.28
N ASN A 69 -24.39 29.78 -46.42
CA ASN A 69 -25.70 29.66 -45.79
C ASN A 69 -25.68 30.17 -44.34
N ASN A 70 -24.64 30.94 -43.97
CA ASN A 70 -24.45 31.48 -42.62
C ASN A 70 -24.35 30.39 -41.53
N LYS A 71 -23.86 29.20 -41.90
CA LYS A 71 -23.58 28.09 -40.98
C LYS A 71 -22.10 28.04 -40.67
N PRO A 72 -21.70 27.69 -39.45
CA PRO A 72 -20.29 27.58 -39.11
C PRO A 72 -19.62 26.47 -39.91
N LEU A 73 -18.47 26.76 -40.50
CA LEU A 73 -17.52 25.75 -40.99
C LEU A 73 -16.91 25.01 -39.79
N PRO A 74 -16.26 23.84 -39.97
CA PRO A 74 -15.63 23.13 -38.86
C PRO A 74 -14.62 23.99 -38.10
N TYR A 75 -14.73 24.02 -36.78
CA TYR A 75 -13.96 24.86 -35.88
C TYR A 75 -13.80 24.18 -34.52
N PRO A 76 -12.84 24.60 -33.67
CA PRO A 76 -12.64 23.97 -32.38
C PRO A 76 -13.86 24.08 -31.46
N THR A 77 -14.16 23.02 -30.71
CA THR A 77 -15.36 22.97 -29.86
C THR A 77 -15.34 24.06 -28.76
N PRO A 78 -16.44 24.84 -28.61
CA PRO A 78 -16.47 26.00 -27.70
C PRO A 78 -16.76 25.67 -26.23
N CYS A 79 -17.23 24.46 -25.93
CA CYS A 79 -17.42 23.96 -24.55
C CYS A 79 -17.24 22.44 -24.49
N PRO A 80 -17.00 21.84 -23.32
CA PRO A 80 -16.95 20.39 -23.12
C PRO A 80 -18.29 19.67 -23.39
N LYS A 81 -18.27 18.35 -23.53
CA LYS A 81 -19.47 17.50 -23.64
C LYS A 81 -20.36 17.68 -22.41
N GLU A 82 -19.78 17.73 -21.22
CA GLU A 82 -20.51 17.74 -19.95
C GLU A 82 -21.44 18.95 -19.80
N GLU A 83 -21.08 20.11 -20.39
CA GLU A 83 -21.94 21.30 -20.38
C GLU A 83 -23.22 21.14 -21.23
N LEU A 84 -23.24 20.18 -22.15
CA LEU A 84 -24.39 19.87 -22.99
C LEU A 84 -25.28 18.76 -22.41
N MET A 85 -24.85 18.11 -21.34
CA MET A 85 -25.45 16.87 -20.83
C MET A 85 -26.07 17.09 -19.45
N ASP A 86 -27.40 17.17 -19.41
CA ASP A 86 -28.16 17.03 -18.16
C ASP A 86 -28.49 15.55 -17.92
N SER A 87 -27.85 14.93 -16.93
CA SER A 87 -27.97 13.49 -16.68
C SER A 87 -29.40 13.00 -16.45
N LEU A 88 -30.22 13.76 -15.72
CA LEU A 88 -31.62 13.38 -15.45
C LEU A 88 -32.43 13.44 -16.74
N ARG A 89 -32.25 14.53 -17.49
CA ARG A 89 -32.94 14.73 -18.76
C ARG A 89 -32.55 13.68 -19.81
N MET A 90 -31.26 13.34 -19.90
CA MET A 90 -30.78 12.30 -20.82
C MET A 90 -31.36 10.93 -20.49
N HIS A 91 -31.56 10.61 -19.21
CA HIS A 91 -32.19 9.36 -18.80
C HIS A 91 -33.67 9.26 -19.23
N GLU A 92 -34.44 10.34 -19.08
CA GLU A 92 -35.83 10.41 -19.55
C GLU A 92 -35.94 10.21 -21.06
N LEU A 93 -35.09 10.90 -21.82
CA LEU A 93 -35.03 10.81 -23.28
C LEU A 93 -34.59 9.41 -23.75
N ASP A 94 -33.66 8.79 -23.04
CA ASP A 94 -33.23 7.43 -23.31
C ASP A 94 -34.37 6.43 -23.12
N LYS A 95 -35.11 6.57 -22.00
CA LYS A 95 -36.28 5.73 -21.72
C LYS A 95 -37.32 5.86 -22.83
N HIS A 96 -37.69 7.09 -23.22
CA HIS A 96 -38.61 7.34 -24.33
C HIS A 96 -38.15 6.68 -25.63
N SER A 97 -36.86 6.79 -25.93
CA SER A 97 -36.27 6.19 -27.14
C SER A 97 -36.36 4.67 -27.14
N LEU A 98 -36.16 4.04 -25.98
CA LEU A 98 -36.22 2.59 -25.83
C LEU A 98 -37.67 2.05 -25.84
N GLU A 99 -38.65 2.87 -25.46
CA GLU A 99 -40.08 2.53 -25.46
C GLU A 99 -40.74 2.65 -26.86
N ALA A 100 -40.00 3.14 -27.86
CA ALA A 100 -40.47 3.26 -29.23
C ALA A 100 -41.06 1.94 -29.76
N GLN A 101 -42.34 1.97 -30.13
CA GLN A 101 -43.04 0.77 -30.61
C GLN A 101 -42.36 0.21 -31.85
N ARG A 102 -42.10 -1.09 -31.86
CA ARG A 102 -41.39 -1.79 -32.94
C ARG A 102 -42.03 -1.57 -34.33
N VAL A 103 -43.35 -1.37 -34.39
CA VAL A 103 -44.07 -1.09 -35.65
C VAL A 103 -43.53 0.16 -36.37
N LEU A 104 -43.12 1.18 -35.61
CA LEU A 104 -42.60 2.44 -36.16
C LEU A 104 -41.31 2.23 -36.98
N ALA A 105 -40.54 1.19 -36.69
CA ALA A 105 -39.33 0.87 -37.45
C ALA A 105 -39.63 0.40 -38.88
N TYR A 106 -40.81 -0.18 -39.13
CA TYR A 106 -41.24 -0.68 -40.44
C TYR A 106 -42.01 0.37 -41.25
N GLU A 107 -42.47 1.44 -40.60
CA GLU A 107 -43.17 2.55 -41.25
C GLU A 107 -42.18 3.53 -41.92
N ASP A 108 -42.72 4.61 -42.50
CA ASP A 108 -41.93 5.73 -43.00
C ASP A 108 -41.03 6.30 -41.88
N LEU A 109 -39.73 6.43 -42.16
CA LEU A 109 -38.74 6.87 -41.17
C LEU A 109 -39.07 8.22 -40.55
N TYR A 110 -39.78 9.12 -41.27
CA TYR A 110 -40.25 10.38 -40.70
C TYR A 110 -41.16 10.19 -39.50
N LYS A 111 -42.03 9.16 -39.50
CA LYS A 111 -42.92 8.89 -38.37
C LYS A 111 -42.15 8.45 -37.12
N LEU A 112 -41.15 7.59 -37.31
CA LEU A 112 -40.25 7.18 -36.22
C LEU A 112 -39.49 8.39 -35.69
N VAL A 113 -38.85 9.19 -36.57
CA VAL A 113 -38.11 10.37 -36.15
C VAL A 113 -39.03 11.35 -35.41
N LYS A 114 -40.23 11.61 -35.93
CA LYS A 114 -41.22 12.48 -35.28
C LYS A 114 -41.59 11.99 -33.88
N TYR A 115 -41.73 10.69 -33.67
CA TYR A 115 -41.97 10.11 -32.35
C TYR A 115 -40.76 10.30 -31.42
N LEU A 116 -39.55 9.97 -31.90
CA LEU A 116 -38.34 10.04 -31.09
C LEU A 116 -38.02 11.45 -30.61
N VAL A 117 -38.26 12.46 -31.45
CA VAL A 117 -37.94 13.86 -31.12
C VAL A 117 -39.09 14.61 -30.43
N GLU A 118 -40.25 13.99 -30.24
CA GLU A 118 -41.43 14.64 -29.64
C GLU A 118 -41.18 15.24 -28.25
N PRO A 119 -40.53 14.54 -27.30
CA PRO A 119 -40.28 15.12 -25.99
C PRO A 119 -39.13 16.13 -25.96
N ALA A 120 -38.38 16.29 -27.06
CA ALA A 120 -37.12 17.03 -27.08
C ALA A 120 -37.30 18.53 -27.38
N GLU A 121 -36.69 19.37 -26.56
CA GLU A 121 -36.76 20.84 -26.64
C GLU A 121 -35.56 21.44 -27.37
N THR A 122 -34.37 20.83 -27.26
CA THR A 122 -33.11 21.33 -27.87
C THR A 122 -32.62 20.44 -29.01
N GLU A 123 -31.65 20.92 -29.81
CA GLU A 123 -31.04 20.11 -30.87
C GLU A 123 -30.26 18.91 -30.29
N VAL A 124 -29.62 19.09 -29.14
CA VAL A 124 -28.90 18.02 -28.41
C VAL A 124 -29.87 16.93 -27.95
N GLU A 125 -31.02 17.30 -27.38
CA GLU A 125 -32.03 16.34 -26.93
C GLU A 125 -32.64 15.53 -28.10
N LYS A 126 -32.92 16.19 -29.23
CA LYS A 126 -33.41 15.51 -30.45
C LYS A 126 -32.38 14.50 -30.95
N LEU A 127 -31.11 14.88 -30.94
CA LEU A 127 -30.04 14.01 -31.34
C LEU A 127 -29.87 12.84 -30.37
N ARG A 128 -30.02 13.09 -29.06
CA ARG A 128 -29.94 12.05 -28.02
C ARG A 128 -30.92 10.92 -28.29
N THR A 129 -32.19 11.25 -28.55
CA THR A 129 -33.22 10.22 -28.73
C THR A 129 -32.98 9.39 -29.99
N ILE A 130 -32.57 10.04 -31.08
CA ILE A 130 -32.18 9.37 -32.32
C ILE A 130 -30.97 8.46 -32.09
N PHE A 131 -29.90 8.97 -31.47
CA PHE A 131 -28.68 8.21 -31.20
C PHE A 131 -28.95 6.99 -30.34
N ARG A 132 -29.67 7.18 -29.21
CA ARG A 132 -29.99 6.10 -28.27
C ARG A 132 -30.83 5.03 -28.94
N TRP A 133 -31.82 5.42 -29.74
CA TRP A 133 -32.65 4.49 -30.49
C TRP A 133 -31.83 3.65 -31.46
N ILE A 134 -30.97 4.27 -32.29
CA ILE A 134 -30.12 3.53 -33.24
C ILE A 134 -29.18 2.59 -32.47
N ALA A 135 -28.57 3.07 -31.39
CA ALA A 135 -27.59 2.30 -30.62
C ALA A 135 -28.19 1.12 -29.84
N ALA A 136 -29.51 1.10 -29.63
CA ALA A 136 -30.23 0.00 -29.01
C ALA A 136 -30.60 -1.14 -29.99
N GLN A 137 -30.43 -0.95 -31.29
CA GLN A 137 -30.94 -1.92 -32.28
C GLN A 137 -30.05 -3.16 -32.35
N ASP A 138 -30.64 -4.33 -32.10
CA ASP A 138 -30.00 -5.61 -32.38
C ASP A 138 -30.09 -5.93 -33.89
N LEU A 139 -28.97 -5.77 -34.58
CA LEU A 139 -28.87 -6.00 -36.02
C LEU A 139 -29.25 -7.43 -36.43
N LYS A 140 -29.16 -8.42 -35.53
CA LYS A 140 -29.52 -9.81 -35.84
C LYS A 140 -31.01 -9.96 -36.16
N GLN A 141 -31.86 -9.04 -35.71
CA GLN A 141 -33.31 -9.14 -35.83
C GLN A 141 -33.85 -8.69 -37.20
N TRP A 142 -33.05 -8.02 -38.02
CA TRP A 142 -33.49 -7.39 -39.26
C TRP A 142 -33.08 -8.24 -40.48
N HIS A 143 -34.01 -9.06 -40.98
CA HIS A 143 -33.83 -9.97 -42.14
C HIS A 143 -34.60 -9.44 -43.37
N ASP A 144 -34.16 -9.78 -44.58
CA ASP A 144 -34.91 -9.61 -45.84
C ASP A 144 -35.31 -8.17 -46.24
N GLU A 145 -34.32 -7.43 -46.77
CA GLU A 145 -34.43 -6.04 -47.28
C GLU A 145 -35.62 -5.79 -48.24
N ILE A 146 -36.04 -6.80 -49.01
CA ILE A 146 -37.05 -6.71 -50.08
C ILE A 146 -38.46 -6.52 -49.50
N SER A 147 -38.67 -6.88 -48.23
CA SER A 147 -39.98 -6.84 -47.56
C SER A 147 -40.30 -5.51 -46.88
N PHE A 148 -39.36 -4.56 -46.85
CA PHE A 148 -39.50 -3.30 -46.11
C PHE A 148 -39.82 -2.11 -47.01
N ASN A 149 -40.56 -1.14 -46.45
CA ASN A 149 -40.82 0.13 -47.13
C ASN A 149 -39.47 0.84 -47.39
N ALA A 150 -39.31 1.38 -48.60
CA ALA A 150 -38.13 2.16 -48.95
C ALA A 150 -38.05 3.39 -48.02
N ASP A 151 -36.86 3.67 -47.48
CA ASP A 151 -36.65 4.73 -46.48
C ASP A 151 -37.37 4.49 -45.13
N SER A 152 -37.62 3.24 -44.72
CA SER A 152 -37.95 2.87 -43.33
C SER A 152 -36.70 2.56 -42.51
N ALA A 153 -36.78 2.61 -41.18
CA ALA A 153 -35.63 2.28 -40.32
C ALA A 153 -35.20 0.82 -40.46
N ALA A 154 -36.17 -0.11 -40.56
CA ALA A 154 -35.95 -1.53 -40.81
C ALA A 154 -35.17 -1.77 -42.12
N TRP A 155 -35.46 -0.99 -43.17
CA TRP A 155 -34.74 -1.06 -44.44
C TRP A 155 -33.26 -0.68 -44.29
N TYR A 156 -32.95 0.40 -43.55
CA TYR A 156 -31.56 0.76 -43.27
C TYR A 156 -30.85 -0.28 -42.40
N LEU A 157 -31.49 -0.77 -41.32
CA LEU A 157 -30.89 -1.76 -40.40
C LEU A 157 -30.60 -3.09 -41.10
N ALA A 158 -31.49 -3.56 -41.97
CA ALA A 158 -31.26 -4.75 -42.79
C ALA A 158 -30.05 -4.59 -43.74
N ARG A 159 -29.89 -3.40 -44.35
CA ARG A 159 -28.72 -3.09 -45.20
C ARG A 159 -27.43 -2.93 -44.41
N ILE A 160 -27.48 -2.37 -43.20
CA ILE A 160 -26.32 -2.29 -42.30
C ILE A 160 -25.84 -3.70 -41.97
N ARG A 161 -26.75 -4.59 -41.58
CA ARG A 161 -26.45 -6.01 -41.38
C ARG A 161 -25.88 -6.66 -42.64
N GLY A 162 -26.47 -6.38 -43.81
CA GLY A 162 -26.01 -6.87 -45.12
C GLY A 162 -24.73 -6.22 -45.65
N LYS A 163 -24.08 -5.32 -44.89
CA LYS A 163 -22.90 -4.54 -45.29
C LYS A 163 -23.11 -3.69 -46.57
N LYS A 164 -24.35 -3.31 -46.88
CA LYS A 164 -24.73 -2.43 -48.01
C LYS A 164 -25.02 -0.99 -47.58
N ALA A 165 -25.02 -0.73 -46.28
CA ALA A 165 -25.16 0.57 -45.64
C ALA A 165 -24.35 0.58 -44.33
N ASN A 166 -24.27 1.72 -43.65
CA ASN A 166 -23.65 1.83 -42.33
C ASN A 166 -24.48 2.73 -41.40
N HIS A 167 -24.19 2.68 -40.10
CA HIS A 167 -24.92 3.46 -39.08
C HIS A 167 -24.91 4.97 -39.37
N ASN A 168 -23.81 5.50 -39.92
CA ASN A 168 -23.70 6.92 -40.28
C ASN A 168 -24.73 7.33 -41.34
N GLN A 169 -25.07 6.46 -42.30
CA GLN A 169 -26.10 6.76 -43.30
C GLN A 169 -27.49 6.87 -42.68
N LEU A 170 -27.83 5.95 -41.77
CA LEU A 170 -29.11 5.98 -41.04
C LEU A 170 -29.17 7.22 -40.14
N LEU A 171 -28.12 7.49 -39.35
CA LEU A 171 -28.04 8.68 -38.51
C LEU A 171 -28.21 9.95 -39.35
N GLN A 172 -27.46 10.08 -40.43
CA GLN A 172 -27.53 11.27 -41.29
C GLN A 172 -28.94 11.47 -41.85
N ARG A 173 -29.62 10.40 -42.28
CA ARG A 173 -31.01 10.48 -42.75
C ARG A 173 -31.96 10.93 -41.63
N MET A 174 -31.84 10.36 -40.43
CA MET A 174 -32.69 10.72 -39.28
C MET A 174 -32.43 12.16 -38.79
N CYS A 175 -31.17 12.59 -38.71
CA CYS A 175 -30.79 13.96 -38.39
C CYS A 175 -31.37 14.96 -39.40
N ASN A 176 -31.29 14.67 -40.71
CA ASN A 176 -31.89 15.52 -41.74
C ASN A 176 -33.41 15.67 -41.56
N LEU A 177 -34.11 14.59 -41.18
CA LEU A 177 -35.55 14.64 -40.88
C LEU A 177 -35.87 15.42 -39.58
N ALA A 178 -34.92 15.46 -38.65
CA ALA A 178 -34.99 16.27 -37.43
C ALA A 178 -34.44 17.70 -37.59
N ASN A 179 -34.05 18.10 -38.82
CA ASN A 179 -33.42 19.39 -39.13
C ASN A 179 -32.08 19.65 -38.41
N ILE A 180 -31.31 18.58 -38.18
CA ILE A 180 -29.96 18.62 -37.59
C ILE A 180 -28.95 18.33 -38.70
N TYR A 181 -27.93 19.18 -38.83
CA TYR A 181 -26.88 18.94 -39.82
C TYR A 181 -25.95 17.82 -39.34
N CYS A 182 -25.77 16.82 -40.18
CA CYS A 182 -24.90 15.68 -39.92
C CYS A 182 -24.02 15.43 -41.14
N VAL A 183 -22.70 15.41 -40.94
CA VAL A 183 -21.70 15.19 -41.97
C VAL A 183 -20.92 13.93 -41.66
N LYS A 184 -20.71 13.09 -42.68
CA LYS A 184 -19.85 11.92 -42.59
C LYS A 184 -18.38 12.35 -42.67
N VAL A 185 -17.62 12.04 -41.63
CA VAL A 185 -16.17 12.24 -41.57
C VAL A 185 -15.47 10.95 -41.96
N ARG A 186 -14.45 11.03 -42.80
CA ARG A 186 -13.59 9.89 -43.18
C ARG A 186 -12.24 10.02 -42.48
N GLY A 187 -11.67 8.89 -42.09
CA GLY A 187 -10.37 8.87 -41.43
C GLY A 187 -9.91 7.48 -41.05
N TYR A 188 -8.94 7.46 -40.15
CA TYR A 188 -8.28 6.28 -39.63
C TYR A 188 -8.77 6.01 -38.21
N VAL A 189 -8.94 4.74 -37.84
CA VAL A 189 -9.32 4.37 -36.48
C VAL A 189 -8.33 3.38 -35.88
N LYS A 190 -7.94 3.60 -34.62
CA LYS A 190 -7.13 2.66 -33.82
C LYS A 190 -8.02 1.64 -33.12
N GLY A 191 -8.71 0.85 -33.93
CA GLY A 191 -9.67 -0.17 -33.52
C GLY A 191 -9.03 -1.40 -32.87
N VAL A 192 -9.84 -2.44 -32.69
CA VAL A 192 -9.43 -3.72 -32.07
C VAL A 192 -8.43 -4.48 -32.94
N ASP A 193 -8.51 -4.33 -34.25
CA ASP A 193 -7.62 -4.97 -35.22
C ASP A 193 -6.35 -4.12 -35.50
N TYR A 194 -6.15 -2.99 -34.79
CA TYR A 194 -4.94 -2.16 -34.95
C TYR A 194 -3.75 -2.82 -34.24
N GLY A 195 -2.88 -3.46 -35.02
CA GLY A 195 -1.60 -3.96 -34.55
C GLY A 195 -0.60 -2.83 -34.30
N LEU A 196 0.25 -2.99 -33.29
CA LEU A 196 1.24 -1.99 -32.91
C LEU A 196 2.32 -1.86 -34.00
N GLY A 197 2.58 -0.63 -34.45
CA GLY A 197 3.48 -0.36 -35.59
C GLY A 197 2.83 -0.46 -36.97
N HIS A 198 1.53 -0.79 -37.07
CA HIS A 198 0.82 -0.70 -38.34
C HIS A 198 0.75 0.76 -38.80
N GLU A 199 1.06 1.00 -40.07
CA GLU A 199 0.82 2.30 -40.65
C GLU A 199 -0.70 2.58 -40.70
N LEU A 200 -1.08 3.83 -40.44
CA LEU A 200 -2.42 4.33 -40.74
C LEU A 200 -2.59 4.42 -42.27
N THR A 201 -2.78 3.27 -42.93
CA THR A 201 -2.83 3.14 -44.41
C THR A 201 -4.24 3.07 -44.94
N GLU A 202 -5.15 2.37 -44.26
CA GLU A 202 -6.54 2.21 -44.70
C GLU A 202 -7.44 3.32 -44.14
N CYS A 203 -7.96 4.16 -45.03
CA CYS A 203 -8.77 5.32 -44.69
C CYS A 203 -10.29 5.12 -44.89
N ASP A 204 -10.73 3.87 -44.77
CA ASP A 204 -12.10 3.46 -45.08
C ASP A 204 -13.06 3.57 -43.89
N SER A 205 -12.54 3.98 -42.72
CA SER A 205 -13.36 4.19 -41.53
C SER A 205 -14.09 5.52 -41.58
N THR A 206 -15.31 5.52 -41.06
CA THR A 206 -16.17 6.71 -41.08
C THR A 206 -16.93 6.85 -39.78
N TRP A 207 -17.04 8.09 -39.30
CA TRP A 207 -17.88 8.50 -38.18
C TRP A 207 -18.67 9.75 -38.58
N SER A 208 -19.38 10.35 -37.63
CA SER A 208 -20.26 11.50 -37.89
C SER A 208 -19.81 12.73 -37.11
N ALA A 209 -19.92 13.89 -37.75
CA ALA A 209 -19.88 15.19 -37.10
C ALA A 209 -21.24 15.86 -37.24
N VAL A 210 -21.78 16.39 -36.15
CA VAL A 210 -23.12 16.98 -36.08
C VAL A 210 -23.03 18.43 -35.63
N LEU A 211 -23.86 19.30 -36.18
CA LEU A 211 -23.98 20.69 -35.74
C LEU A 211 -25.19 20.80 -34.82
N VAL A 212 -24.94 20.99 -33.53
CA VAL A 212 -25.95 21.13 -32.48
C VAL A 212 -25.63 22.34 -31.61
N ASP A 213 -26.64 23.15 -31.29
CA ASP A 213 -26.54 24.38 -30.50
C ASP A 213 -25.42 25.32 -31.01
N GLY A 214 -25.30 25.41 -32.34
CA GLY A 214 -24.33 26.28 -33.02
C GLY A 214 -22.88 25.77 -33.05
N SER A 215 -22.60 24.56 -32.54
CA SER A 215 -21.25 23.98 -32.50
C SER A 215 -21.16 22.59 -33.14
N TRP A 216 -20.04 22.32 -33.82
CA TRP A 216 -19.77 20.98 -34.37
C TRP A 216 -19.33 20.03 -33.26
N ARG A 217 -19.83 18.79 -33.29
CA ARG A 217 -19.53 17.73 -32.32
C ARG A 217 -19.25 16.40 -33.01
N LEU A 218 -18.37 15.59 -32.43
CA LEU A 218 -17.98 14.29 -32.96
C LEU A 218 -18.78 13.16 -32.30
N MET A 219 -19.14 12.15 -33.08
CA MET A 219 -19.79 10.95 -32.57
C MET A 219 -19.56 9.74 -33.48
N ASP A 220 -19.55 8.54 -32.90
CA ASP A 220 -19.50 7.27 -33.64
C ASP A 220 -20.60 6.33 -33.18
N VAL A 221 -21.64 6.19 -34.01
CA VAL A 221 -22.79 5.33 -33.71
C VAL A 221 -22.40 3.85 -33.80
N TYR A 222 -21.48 3.47 -34.68
CA TYR A 222 -21.08 2.07 -34.81
C TYR A 222 -20.36 1.59 -33.54
N TRP A 223 -19.39 2.36 -33.05
CA TRP A 223 -18.68 2.04 -31.81
C TRP A 223 -19.55 2.24 -30.56
N ALA A 224 -20.64 3.02 -30.65
CA ALA A 224 -21.68 3.09 -29.63
C ALA A 224 -22.59 1.86 -29.58
N THR A 225 -22.79 1.16 -30.71
CA THR A 225 -23.67 -0.02 -30.80
C THR A 225 -22.98 -1.32 -30.40
N CYS A 226 -21.68 -1.41 -30.68
CA CYS A 226 -20.95 -2.65 -30.54
C CYS A 226 -19.46 -2.43 -30.34
N HIS A 227 -18.81 -3.44 -29.76
CA HIS A 227 -17.37 -3.54 -29.74
C HIS A 227 -16.95 -4.90 -30.31
N ARG A 228 -15.78 -4.93 -30.93
CA ARG A 228 -15.22 -6.17 -31.47
C ARG A 228 -14.31 -6.79 -30.41
N VAL A 229 -14.43 -8.10 -30.24
CA VAL A 229 -13.51 -8.90 -29.43
C VAL A 229 -12.66 -9.70 -30.41
N HIS A 230 -11.34 -9.53 -30.35
CA HIS A 230 -10.40 -10.33 -31.13
C HIS A 230 -10.01 -11.57 -30.34
N SER A 231 -10.06 -12.74 -30.97
CA SER A 231 -9.59 -13.99 -30.37
C SER A 231 -8.12 -14.19 -30.76
N GLY A 232 -7.22 -13.94 -29.80
CA GLY A 232 -5.80 -14.31 -29.81
C GLY A 232 -4.95 -13.66 -30.91
N ASP A 233 -4.20 -12.61 -30.55
CA ASP A 233 -3.06 -12.16 -31.35
C ASP A 233 -1.87 -13.09 -31.06
N THR A 234 -1.48 -13.91 -32.04
CA THR A 234 -0.40 -14.91 -31.89
C THR A 234 1.00 -14.28 -31.89
N SER A 235 1.12 -12.96 -32.09
CA SER A 235 2.41 -12.27 -32.06
C SER A 235 2.92 -11.92 -30.65
N TRP A 236 2.10 -12.19 -29.61
CA TRP A 236 2.42 -11.88 -28.22
C TRP A 236 2.12 -13.03 -27.28
N GLU A 237 3.02 -13.29 -26.34
CA GLU A 237 2.89 -14.29 -25.29
C GLU A 237 2.77 -13.60 -23.93
N LEU A 238 1.75 -13.96 -23.13
CA LEU A 238 1.54 -13.40 -21.79
C LEU A 238 2.59 -13.99 -20.85
N ILE A 239 3.32 -13.13 -20.14
CA ILE A 239 4.42 -13.54 -19.26
C ILE A 239 4.20 -13.18 -17.78
N ASP A 240 3.39 -12.16 -17.50
CA ASP A 240 3.08 -11.70 -16.14
C ASP A 240 1.71 -10.99 -16.16
N ASP A 241 0.81 -11.35 -15.26
CA ASP A 241 -0.51 -10.72 -15.08
C ASP A 241 -0.76 -10.22 -13.64
N GLY A 242 0.30 -10.17 -12.84
CA GLY A 242 0.25 -9.82 -11.42
C GLY A 242 -0.37 -10.90 -10.54
N THR A 243 -0.59 -12.11 -11.06
CA THR A 243 -0.97 -13.27 -10.28
C THR A 243 0.14 -14.32 -10.33
N ASP A 244 0.55 -14.86 -9.18
CA ASP A 244 1.53 -15.98 -9.10
C ASP A 244 0.99 -17.30 -9.74
N SER A 245 -0.14 -17.25 -10.45
CA SER A 245 -0.85 -18.39 -11.05
C SER A 245 -0.26 -18.86 -12.39
N LEU A 246 0.55 -18.04 -13.08
CA LEU A 246 1.18 -18.40 -14.36
C LEU A 246 2.22 -19.52 -14.21
N SER A 247 2.78 -19.70 -13.00
CA SER A 247 3.65 -20.83 -12.63
C SER A 247 3.00 -22.22 -12.83
N SER A 248 1.66 -22.28 -12.92
CA SER A 248 0.90 -23.54 -13.10
C SER A 248 0.53 -23.87 -14.56
N LEU A 249 0.80 -22.97 -15.51
CA LEU A 249 0.33 -23.06 -16.91
C LEU A 249 1.41 -23.43 -17.93
N SER A 250 2.59 -23.93 -17.50
CA SER A 250 3.62 -24.50 -18.38
C SER A 250 3.18 -25.75 -19.17
N SER A 251 1.90 -26.12 -19.08
CA SER A 251 1.25 -27.07 -20.00
C SER A 251 0.33 -26.33 -20.97
N THR A 252 0.93 -25.63 -21.94
CA THR A 252 0.20 -25.40 -23.20
C THR A 252 -0.15 -26.78 -23.80
N PRO A 253 -1.41 -27.05 -24.15
CA PRO A 253 -1.72 -28.24 -24.93
C PRO A 253 -1.04 -28.05 -26.29
N ARG A 254 0.00 -28.85 -26.56
CA ARG A 254 0.43 -29.17 -27.93
C ARG A 254 -0.72 -29.89 -28.62
N SER A 255 -1.70 -29.14 -29.09
CA SER A 255 -2.76 -29.62 -29.95
C SER A 255 -2.80 -28.75 -31.20
N GLY A 256 -2.25 -29.31 -32.28
CA GLY A 256 -2.41 -28.79 -33.62
C GLY A 256 -3.89 -28.74 -33.98
N SER A 257 -4.48 -27.56 -33.85
CA SER A 257 -5.62 -27.16 -34.65
C SER A 257 -5.48 -25.67 -34.87
N SER A 258 -5.37 -25.27 -36.14
CA SER A 258 -5.41 -23.90 -36.60
C SER A 258 -6.75 -23.28 -36.19
N LYS A 259 -6.83 -22.75 -34.98
CA LYS A 259 -7.92 -21.87 -34.56
C LYS A 259 -7.84 -20.63 -35.44
N ARG A 260 -8.68 -20.58 -36.48
CA ARG A 260 -8.99 -19.34 -37.19
C ARG A 260 -9.31 -18.28 -36.14
N SER A 261 -8.56 -17.17 -36.14
CA SER A 261 -8.94 -15.97 -35.41
C SER A 261 -10.39 -15.64 -35.78
N MET A 262 -11.28 -15.77 -34.80
CA MET A 262 -12.69 -15.45 -34.94
C MET A 262 -12.91 -14.13 -34.19
N SER A 263 -13.14 -13.06 -34.93
CA SER A 263 -13.57 -11.78 -34.34
C SER A 263 -15.06 -11.88 -34.05
N MET A 264 -15.44 -11.79 -32.77
CA MET A 264 -16.84 -11.77 -32.36
C MET A 264 -17.26 -10.33 -32.07
N THR A 265 -18.40 -9.90 -32.61
CA THR A 265 -18.96 -8.57 -32.33
C THR A 265 -19.97 -8.70 -31.20
N GLU A 266 -19.71 -8.03 -30.09
CA GLU A 266 -20.62 -7.94 -28.96
C GLU A 266 -21.38 -6.62 -29.01
N TYR A 267 -22.70 -6.70 -28.95
CA TYR A 267 -23.59 -5.54 -28.95
C TYR A 267 -23.77 -5.07 -27.51
N SER A 268 -23.26 -3.88 -27.21
CA SER A 268 -23.39 -3.23 -25.91
C SER A 268 -23.40 -1.73 -26.14
N TYR A 269 -24.42 -1.06 -25.60
CA TYR A 269 -24.58 0.38 -25.72
C TYR A 269 -23.44 1.11 -25.02
N ASN A 270 -22.86 2.11 -25.68
CA ASN A 270 -21.75 2.89 -25.15
C ASN A 270 -21.91 4.39 -25.41
N ASP A 271 -22.19 5.11 -24.32
CA ASP A 271 -22.42 6.56 -24.33
C ASP A 271 -21.19 7.40 -24.70
N TYR A 272 -19.99 6.86 -24.47
CA TYR A 272 -18.73 7.58 -24.69
C TYR A 272 -18.65 8.19 -26.09
N TYR A 273 -19.15 7.47 -27.10
CA TYR A 273 -19.14 7.91 -28.51
C TYR A 273 -20.28 8.86 -28.90
N PHE A 274 -21.08 9.34 -27.95
CA PHE A 274 -22.03 10.44 -28.15
C PHE A 274 -21.37 11.78 -27.81
N LEU A 275 -21.27 12.69 -28.80
CA LEU A 275 -20.72 14.04 -28.64
C LEU A 275 -19.36 14.09 -27.94
N THR A 276 -18.50 13.09 -28.18
CA THR A 276 -17.18 12.96 -27.53
C THR A 276 -16.34 14.20 -27.77
N ASP A 277 -15.68 14.68 -26.72
CA ASP A 277 -14.78 15.81 -26.84
C ASP A 277 -13.58 15.49 -27.75
N PRO A 278 -13.18 16.43 -28.62
CA PRO A 278 -12.17 16.18 -29.65
C PRO A 278 -10.80 15.82 -29.07
N GLU A 279 -10.43 16.38 -27.92
CA GLU A 279 -9.19 16.08 -27.19
C GLU A 279 -9.10 14.62 -26.69
N GLN A 280 -10.25 13.93 -26.57
CA GLN A 280 -10.32 12.52 -26.24
C GLN A 280 -10.51 11.65 -27.51
N PHE A 281 -11.35 12.12 -28.44
CA PHE A 281 -11.72 11.38 -29.65
C PHE A 281 -10.52 11.12 -30.58
N ILE A 282 -9.59 12.08 -30.67
CA ILE A 282 -8.40 12.01 -31.54
C ILE A 282 -7.48 10.82 -31.26
N TYR A 283 -7.49 10.28 -30.03
CA TYR A 283 -6.68 9.11 -29.65
C TYR A 283 -7.10 7.82 -30.34
N SER A 284 -8.35 7.77 -30.82
CA SER A 284 -8.91 6.60 -31.50
C SER A 284 -9.36 6.88 -32.94
N HIS A 285 -9.70 8.13 -33.27
CA HIS A 285 -10.26 8.52 -34.57
C HIS A 285 -9.51 9.72 -35.15
N PHE A 286 -8.73 9.50 -36.20
CA PHE A 286 -7.93 10.53 -36.87
C PHE A 286 -8.50 10.88 -38.25
N PRO A 287 -9.10 12.07 -38.46
CA PRO A 287 -9.74 12.42 -39.73
C PRO A 287 -8.71 12.68 -40.85
N VAL A 288 -9.10 12.43 -42.10
CA VAL A 288 -8.29 12.80 -43.29
C VAL A 288 -8.11 14.30 -43.41
N ASP A 289 -9.20 15.04 -43.18
CA ASP A 289 -9.23 16.48 -43.28
C ASP A 289 -9.10 17.07 -41.87
N GLU A 290 -7.95 17.71 -41.62
CA GLU A 290 -7.47 18.20 -40.32
C GLU A 290 -8.52 19.03 -39.57
N LYS A 291 -9.34 19.81 -40.28
CA LYS A 291 -10.37 20.65 -39.64
C LYS A 291 -11.45 19.86 -38.90
N TRP A 292 -11.67 18.60 -39.26
CA TRP A 292 -12.63 17.72 -38.59
C TRP A 292 -12.06 17.09 -37.32
N GLN A 293 -10.83 17.40 -36.94
CA GLN A 293 -10.35 17.10 -35.59
C GLN A 293 -11.12 17.93 -34.55
N LEU A 294 -11.63 19.11 -34.94
CA LEU A 294 -12.26 20.09 -34.03
C LEU A 294 -11.38 20.44 -32.82
N LEU A 295 -10.07 20.27 -32.95
CA LEU A 295 -9.06 20.59 -31.95
C LEU A 295 -8.52 22.00 -32.18
N ALA A 296 -8.30 22.73 -31.10
CA ALA A 296 -7.60 24.01 -31.14
C ALA A 296 -6.12 23.81 -31.50
N ARG A 297 -5.43 22.90 -30.79
CA ARG A 297 -4.10 22.39 -31.15
C ARG A 297 -4.28 21.15 -32.01
N THR A 298 -4.26 21.32 -33.33
CA THR A 298 -4.34 20.20 -34.26
C THR A 298 -3.17 19.24 -34.09
N VAL A 299 -3.44 17.94 -34.27
CA VAL A 299 -2.47 16.85 -34.20
C VAL A 299 -2.11 16.45 -35.64
N SER A 300 -0.81 16.39 -35.95
CA SER A 300 -0.33 15.89 -37.24
C SER A 300 -0.49 14.37 -37.36
N ILE A 301 -0.43 13.83 -38.58
CA ILE A 301 -0.53 12.37 -38.77
C ILE A 301 0.68 11.64 -38.16
N GLU A 302 1.84 12.27 -38.13
CA GLU A 302 3.08 11.77 -37.52
C GLU A 302 2.96 11.70 -36.00
N GLU A 303 2.41 12.75 -35.36
CA GLU A 303 2.08 12.70 -33.93
C GLU A 303 1.00 11.65 -33.66
N ALA A 304 -0.06 11.61 -34.47
CA ALA A 304 -1.17 10.67 -34.30
C ALA A 304 -0.72 9.21 -34.34
N LYS A 305 0.24 8.85 -35.21
CA LYS A 305 0.84 7.51 -35.26
C LYS A 305 1.53 7.14 -33.95
N GLN A 306 2.15 8.11 -33.27
CA GLN A 306 2.96 7.91 -32.06
C GLN A 306 2.19 8.08 -30.75
N LEU A 307 0.98 8.67 -30.74
CA LEU A 307 0.15 8.81 -29.54
C LEU A 307 -0.01 7.47 -28.79
N ALA A 308 0.11 7.52 -27.45
CA ALA A 308 -0.24 6.42 -26.55
C ALA A 308 -1.61 5.81 -26.91
N LEU A 309 -1.73 4.49 -26.78
CA LEU A 309 -2.98 3.80 -27.08
C LEU A 309 -3.94 3.89 -25.90
N LEU A 310 -4.68 4.99 -25.84
CA LEU A 310 -5.71 5.21 -24.83
C LEU A 310 -7.07 4.71 -25.30
N LYS A 311 -7.78 3.98 -24.45
CA LYS A 311 -9.14 3.49 -24.66
C LYS A 311 -10.13 4.36 -23.90
N ARG A 312 -11.42 4.24 -24.23
CA ARG A 312 -12.50 4.99 -23.57
C ARG A 312 -12.43 4.97 -22.04
N ASN A 313 -12.06 3.82 -21.45
CA ASN A 313 -12.08 3.64 -20.00
C ASN A 313 -10.96 4.44 -19.32
N PHE A 314 -9.90 4.77 -20.05
CA PHE A 314 -8.87 5.70 -19.56
C PHE A 314 -9.49 7.07 -19.26
N PHE A 315 -10.29 7.59 -20.20
CA PHE A 315 -10.93 8.88 -20.05
C PHE A 315 -12.12 8.87 -19.09
N SER A 316 -12.95 7.81 -19.12
CA SER A 316 -14.12 7.72 -18.22
C SER A 316 -13.74 7.62 -16.76
N LEU A 317 -12.60 7.00 -16.45
CA LEU A 317 -12.04 6.92 -15.10
C LEU A 317 -11.26 8.19 -14.71
N GLY A 318 -11.25 9.23 -15.56
CA GLY A 318 -10.56 10.49 -15.28
C GLY A 318 -9.05 10.32 -15.14
N LEU A 319 -8.44 9.41 -15.91
CA LEU A 319 -7.01 9.19 -15.92
C LEU A 319 -6.30 10.16 -16.87
N ASP A 320 -5.04 10.48 -16.55
CA ASP A 320 -4.17 11.32 -17.36
C ASP A 320 -2.74 10.75 -17.41
N ILE A 321 -2.00 11.05 -18.47
CA ILE A 321 -0.60 10.62 -18.65
C ILE A 321 0.34 11.58 -17.92
N VAL A 322 1.28 11.03 -17.15
CA VAL A 322 2.36 11.82 -16.52
C VAL A 322 3.69 11.65 -17.23
N SER A 323 4.14 10.41 -17.49
CA SER A 323 5.50 10.17 -18.00
C SER A 323 5.57 10.07 -19.53
N HIS A 324 5.04 9.00 -20.13
CA HIS A 324 5.27 8.69 -21.55
C HIS A 324 4.04 8.97 -22.41
N ALA A 325 4.09 10.03 -23.21
CA ALA A 325 3.00 10.43 -24.12
C ALA A 325 2.91 9.58 -25.39
N ARG A 326 3.99 8.87 -25.75
CA ARG A 326 4.08 8.01 -26.93
C ARG A 326 3.77 6.57 -26.57
N TYR A 327 3.17 5.82 -27.51
CA TYR A 327 2.87 4.40 -27.29
C TYR A 327 4.15 3.54 -27.23
N LEU A 328 5.17 3.91 -28.00
CA LEU A 328 6.47 3.25 -28.03
C LEU A 328 7.40 3.95 -27.03
N VAL A 329 7.95 3.17 -26.10
CA VAL A 329 8.90 3.61 -25.11
C VAL A 329 10.19 2.84 -25.33
N GLU A 330 11.26 3.56 -25.68
CA GLU A 330 12.59 2.99 -25.79
C GLU A 330 13.21 2.95 -24.39
N CYS A 331 13.77 1.80 -24.00
CA CYS A 331 14.39 1.57 -22.71
C CYS A 331 15.86 1.14 -22.91
N ASP A 332 16.79 2.01 -22.53
CA ASP A 332 18.24 1.80 -22.68
C ASP A 332 18.97 1.51 -21.36
N SER A 333 18.24 1.51 -20.24
CA SER A 333 18.73 1.20 -18.89
C SER A 333 18.38 -0.22 -18.43
N GLY A 334 17.37 -0.83 -19.04
CA GLY A 334 16.75 -2.07 -18.56
C GLY A 334 15.63 -1.84 -17.53
N GLU A 335 15.29 -0.59 -17.22
CA GLU A 335 14.16 -0.22 -16.36
C GLU A 335 13.33 0.91 -16.98
N VAL A 336 12.00 0.86 -16.80
CA VAL A 336 11.11 1.95 -17.21
C VAL A 336 10.00 2.17 -16.19
N GLN A 337 9.65 3.44 -15.94
CA GLN A 337 8.51 3.81 -15.10
C GLN A 337 7.42 4.53 -15.92
N LEU A 338 6.24 3.92 -15.96
CA LEU A 338 5.02 4.52 -16.48
C LEU A 338 4.21 5.12 -15.33
N SER A 339 3.84 6.39 -15.46
CA SER A 339 3.13 7.13 -14.42
C SER A 339 1.84 7.72 -14.98
N PHE A 340 0.75 7.57 -14.24
CA PHE A 340 -0.58 8.07 -14.56
C PHE A 340 -1.14 8.84 -13.38
N THR A 341 -1.96 9.86 -13.63
CA THR A 341 -2.75 10.51 -12.59
C THR A 341 -4.19 10.02 -12.62
N LYS A 342 -4.81 9.92 -11.45
CA LYS A 342 -6.25 9.72 -11.26
C LYS A 342 -6.88 11.01 -10.72
N SER A 343 -8.20 11.14 -10.88
CA SER A 343 -8.92 12.31 -10.36
C SER A 343 -8.90 12.34 -8.82
N ALA A 344 -8.88 13.53 -8.22
CA ALA A 344 -8.91 13.70 -6.77
C ALA A 344 -10.06 12.90 -6.12
N ASN A 345 -9.77 12.18 -5.05
CA ASN A 345 -10.70 11.30 -4.32
C ASN A 345 -11.28 10.11 -5.11
N SER A 346 -10.80 9.84 -6.33
CA SER A 346 -11.25 8.66 -7.09
C SER A 346 -10.70 7.37 -6.47
N LYS A 347 -11.58 6.39 -6.28
CA LYS A 347 -11.23 5.06 -5.75
C LYS A 347 -11.12 4.07 -6.91
N ILE A 348 -9.95 4.01 -7.51
CA ILE A 348 -9.68 3.19 -8.70
C ILE A 348 -8.65 2.12 -8.36
N ASN A 349 -8.95 0.87 -8.71
CA ASN A 349 -8.03 -0.25 -8.63
C ASN A 349 -7.40 -0.53 -10.00
N PHE A 350 -6.14 -0.95 -10.01
CA PHE A 350 -5.38 -1.20 -11.22
C PHE A 350 -4.90 -2.66 -11.29
N LYS A 351 -4.76 -3.15 -12.52
CA LYS A 351 -4.10 -4.40 -12.86
C LYS A 351 -3.28 -4.21 -14.13
N TYR A 352 -2.36 -5.11 -14.39
CA TYR A 352 -1.58 -5.10 -15.62
C TYR A 352 -1.56 -6.49 -16.27
N GLU A 353 -1.26 -6.50 -17.57
CA GLU A 353 -0.89 -7.70 -18.31
C GLU A 353 0.37 -7.35 -19.12
N LEU A 354 1.47 -8.07 -18.88
CA LEU A 354 2.73 -7.92 -19.59
C LEU A 354 2.90 -9.08 -20.58
N TYR A 355 3.22 -8.74 -21.82
CA TYR A 355 3.48 -9.70 -22.88
C TYR A 355 4.86 -9.50 -23.49
N ILE A 356 5.46 -10.56 -24.01
CA ILE A 356 6.66 -10.53 -24.85
C ILE A 356 6.30 -10.83 -26.31
N ALA A 357 7.02 -10.23 -27.26
CA ALA A 357 6.85 -10.53 -28.68
C ALA A 357 7.36 -11.95 -29.01
N THR A 358 6.58 -12.74 -29.75
CA THR A 358 6.91 -14.15 -30.07
C THR A 358 8.09 -14.31 -31.02
N GLU A 359 8.41 -13.29 -31.82
CA GLU A 359 9.63 -13.26 -32.62
C GLU A 359 10.89 -13.15 -31.75
N THR A 360 10.77 -12.54 -30.57
CA THR A 360 11.86 -12.36 -29.61
C THR A 360 11.99 -13.56 -28.66
N SER A 361 10.94 -14.38 -28.53
CA SER A 361 10.91 -15.47 -27.53
C SER A 361 11.79 -16.66 -27.90
N ALA A 362 12.04 -16.95 -29.19
CA ALA A 362 12.78 -18.16 -29.59
C ALA A 362 14.24 -18.21 -29.07
N ASP A 363 14.93 -17.08 -28.97
CA ASP A 363 16.34 -17.02 -28.49
C ASP A 363 16.44 -16.70 -26.97
N ILE A 364 15.41 -16.06 -26.40
CA ILE A 364 15.37 -15.64 -24.98
C ILE A 364 14.85 -16.76 -24.09
N VAL A 365 13.87 -17.54 -24.55
CA VAL A 365 13.25 -18.65 -23.81
C VAL A 365 14.22 -19.81 -23.58
N ASP A 366 15.17 -20.05 -24.50
CA ASP A 366 16.21 -21.07 -24.32
C ASP A 366 17.31 -20.63 -23.32
N THR A 367 17.48 -19.32 -23.11
CA THR A 367 18.50 -18.76 -22.19
C THR A 367 17.93 -18.48 -20.79
N LEU A 368 16.64 -18.14 -20.69
CA LEU A 368 15.88 -17.96 -19.46
C LEU A 368 14.95 -19.18 -19.27
N ASN A 369 15.50 -20.29 -18.78
CA ASN A 369 14.72 -21.50 -18.41
C ASN A 369 13.75 -21.28 -17.22
N SER A 370 13.37 -20.03 -16.90
CA SER A 370 12.55 -19.60 -15.78
C SER A 370 11.48 -18.57 -16.21
N SER A 371 10.34 -18.59 -15.53
CA SER A 371 9.20 -17.70 -15.77
C SER A 371 9.62 -16.21 -15.79
N LEU A 372 9.19 -15.44 -16.79
CA LEU A 372 9.34 -13.97 -16.85
C LEU A 372 8.30 -13.24 -15.96
N ASP A 373 7.92 -13.88 -14.86
CA ASP A 373 6.90 -13.45 -13.93
C ASP A 373 7.53 -12.63 -12.79
N ARG A 374 6.77 -11.68 -12.24
CA ARG A 374 7.19 -10.74 -11.18
C ARG A 374 8.26 -9.73 -11.59
N TYR A 375 8.17 -9.16 -12.80
CA TYR A 375 9.08 -8.10 -13.25
C TYR A 375 8.42 -6.71 -13.29
N VAL A 376 7.17 -6.63 -12.84
CA VAL A 376 6.38 -5.40 -12.77
C VAL A 376 6.09 -5.03 -11.33
N PHE A 377 6.41 -3.80 -10.97
CA PHE A 377 6.07 -3.18 -9.69
C PHE A 377 4.96 -2.16 -9.94
N LEU A 378 3.73 -2.51 -9.55
CA LEU A 378 2.57 -1.64 -9.56
C LEU A 378 2.38 -1.03 -8.16
N GLU A 379 2.41 0.30 -8.06
CA GLU A 379 2.05 1.03 -6.84
C GLU A 379 0.89 2.00 -7.12
N ASN A 380 -0.15 1.93 -6.26
CA ASN A 380 -1.33 2.78 -6.32
C ASN A 380 -1.64 3.34 -4.92
N PRO A 381 -0.84 4.30 -4.43
CA PRO A 381 -1.06 4.87 -3.10
C PRO A 381 -2.47 5.46 -2.99
N SER A 382 -3.17 5.17 -1.88
CA SER A 382 -4.48 5.78 -1.60
C SER A 382 -4.39 7.27 -1.27
N THR A 383 -3.23 7.72 -0.78
CA THR A 383 -2.96 9.10 -0.37
C THR A 383 -2.45 10.00 -1.50
N GLU A 384 -2.08 9.43 -2.65
CA GLU A 384 -1.55 10.17 -3.80
C GLU A 384 -2.46 10.01 -5.03
N GLU A 385 -2.44 11.01 -5.91
CA GLU A 385 -3.15 10.97 -7.20
C GLU A 385 -2.34 10.27 -8.29
N VAL A 386 -1.10 9.86 -8.01
CA VAL A 386 -0.19 9.26 -9.01
C VAL A 386 -0.11 7.76 -8.80
N VAL A 387 -0.26 7.02 -9.89
CA VAL A 387 -0.09 5.57 -9.98
C VAL A 387 1.16 5.30 -10.80
N ASN A 388 2.05 4.45 -10.30
CA ASN A 388 3.29 4.10 -10.98
C ASN A 388 3.33 2.61 -11.32
N VAL A 389 3.79 2.32 -12.53
CA VAL A 389 4.06 0.97 -13.03
C VAL A 389 5.52 0.95 -13.46
N LYS A 390 6.38 0.40 -12.62
CA LYS A 390 7.80 0.21 -12.90
C LYS A 390 8.01 -1.18 -13.49
N LEU A 391 8.78 -1.29 -14.56
CA LEU A 391 9.14 -2.55 -15.17
C LEU A 391 10.66 -2.65 -15.21
N ARG A 392 11.19 -3.82 -14.84
CA ARG A 392 12.60 -4.17 -15.00
C ARG A 392 12.74 -5.33 -15.98
N PHE A 393 13.73 -5.29 -16.86
CA PHE A 393 13.85 -6.24 -17.96
C PHE A 393 15.13 -7.08 -17.81
N PRO A 394 15.02 -8.42 -17.70
CA PRO A 394 16.18 -9.31 -17.62
C PRO A 394 16.81 -9.59 -18.99
N SER A 395 16.14 -9.18 -20.07
CA SER A 395 16.62 -9.37 -21.45
C SER A 395 16.19 -8.20 -22.34
N VAL A 396 16.88 -8.05 -23.46
CA VAL A 396 16.50 -7.13 -24.54
C VAL A 396 15.31 -7.69 -25.29
N GLY A 397 14.43 -6.83 -25.81
CA GLY A 397 13.26 -7.30 -26.53
C GLY A 397 12.09 -6.33 -26.51
N LYS A 398 11.03 -6.70 -27.23
CA LYS A 398 9.79 -5.92 -27.27
C LYS A 398 8.77 -6.50 -26.33
N PHE A 399 8.31 -5.66 -25.42
CA PHE A 399 7.31 -5.96 -24.42
C PHE A 399 6.05 -5.13 -24.68
N LYS A 400 4.89 -5.72 -24.42
CA LYS A 400 3.60 -5.03 -24.50
C LYS A 400 2.97 -5.03 -23.13
N LEU A 401 2.82 -3.83 -22.55
CA LEU A 401 2.13 -3.63 -21.29
C LEU A 401 0.71 -3.15 -21.55
N LYS A 402 -0.27 -3.86 -21.04
CA LYS A 402 -1.64 -3.38 -20.94
C LYS A 402 -1.96 -3.02 -19.51
N ILE A 403 -2.64 -1.89 -19.33
CA ILE A 403 -3.19 -1.49 -18.04
C ILE A 403 -4.69 -1.69 -18.06
N LEU A 404 -5.18 -2.30 -16.98
CA LEU A 404 -6.59 -2.43 -16.69
C LEU A 404 -6.91 -1.64 -15.43
N ALA A 405 -8.09 -1.06 -15.37
CA ALA A 405 -8.56 -0.40 -14.17
C ALA A 405 -10.07 -0.56 -14.00
N LYS A 406 -10.53 -0.35 -12.78
CA LYS A 406 -11.95 -0.32 -12.40
C LYS A 406 -12.19 0.62 -11.24
N GLU A 407 -13.41 1.13 -11.11
CA GLU A 407 -13.81 1.77 -9.86
C GLU A 407 -13.94 0.72 -8.74
N ALA A 408 -13.80 1.14 -7.49
CA ALA A 408 -13.74 0.24 -6.34
C ALA A 408 -15.02 -0.59 -6.13
N ASP A 409 -16.17 -0.08 -6.54
CA ASP A 409 -17.49 -0.71 -6.46
C ASP A 409 -17.82 -1.59 -7.68
N GLU A 410 -17.02 -1.51 -8.75
CA GLU A 410 -17.20 -2.32 -9.95
C GLU A 410 -16.60 -3.72 -9.81
N HIS A 411 -17.20 -4.69 -10.50
CA HIS A 411 -16.79 -6.09 -10.43
C HIS A 411 -15.71 -6.44 -11.45
N SER A 412 -15.75 -5.79 -12.62
CA SER A 412 -14.92 -6.16 -13.77
C SER A 412 -13.87 -5.10 -14.06
N TYR A 413 -12.66 -5.55 -14.35
CA TYR A 413 -11.59 -4.69 -14.85
C TYR A 413 -11.81 -4.36 -16.32
N TYR A 414 -11.46 -3.12 -16.70
CA TYR A 414 -11.57 -2.65 -18.07
C TYR A 414 -10.22 -2.21 -18.62
N TYR A 415 -9.94 -2.54 -19.89
CA TYR A 415 -8.74 -2.04 -20.58
C TYR A 415 -8.75 -0.53 -20.68
N THR A 416 -7.69 0.12 -20.18
CA THR A 416 -7.53 1.58 -20.21
C THR A 416 -6.49 1.99 -21.24
N CYS A 417 -5.28 1.44 -21.20
CA CYS A 417 -4.23 1.80 -22.14
C CYS A 417 -3.27 0.64 -22.48
N THR A 418 -2.44 0.87 -23.51
CA THR A 418 -1.42 -0.08 -23.95
C THR A 418 -0.15 0.65 -24.38
N TYR A 419 0.99 0.15 -23.93
CA TYR A 419 2.33 0.61 -24.29
C TYR A 419 3.15 -0.53 -24.88
N ILE A 420 4.04 -0.21 -25.82
CA ILE A 420 5.12 -1.07 -26.26
C ILE A 420 6.41 -0.52 -25.69
N ILE A 421 7.16 -1.38 -25.01
CA ILE A 421 8.47 -1.07 -24.50
C ILE A 421 9.48 -1.82 -25.36
N ASP A 422 10.37 -1.08 -26.02
CA ASP A 422 11.50 -1.63 -26.77
C ASP A 422 12.74 -1.56 -25.87
N CYS A 423 13.03 -2.67 -25.20
CA CYS A 423 14.16 -2.80 -24.30
C CYS A 423 15.43 -3.07 -25.13
N LEU A 424 16.27 -2.03 -25.25
CA LEU A 424 17.51 -2.04 -26.01
C LEU A 424 18.70 -2.56 -25.20
N LYS A 425 18.63 -2.44 -23.86
CA LYS A 425 19.64 -2.95 -22.93
C LYS A 425 18.95 -3.63 -21.75
N ALA A 426 19.35 -4.87 -21.46
CA ALA A 426 18.90 -5.58 -20.26
C ALA A 426 19.49 -4.96 -18.99
N MET A 427 18.74 -5.02 -17.89
CA MET A 427 19.23 -4.60 -16.57
C MET A 427 20.28 -5.60 -16.06
N GLU A 428 21.39 -5.09 -15.53
CA GLU A 428 22.43 -5.91 -14.93
C GLU A 428 21.94 -6.56 -13.63
N ASN A 429 22.24 -7.85 -13.44
CA ASN A 429 21.80 -8.63 -12.27
C ASN A 429 20.28 -8.59 -12.00
N CYS A 430 19.47 -8.39 -13.03
CA CYS A 430 18.01 -8.30 -12.92
C CYS A 430 17.42 -9.61 -12.38
N GLN A 431 16.81 -9.55 -11.20
CA GLN A 431 16.10 -10.66 -10.56
C GLN A 431 14.58 -10.46 -10.66
N PRO A 432 13.75 -11.50 -10.53
CA PRO A 432 12.31 -11.32 -10.32
C PRO A 432 12.05 -10.69 -8.94
N LEU A 433 10.97 -9.91 -8.82
CA LEU A 433 10.53 -9.35 -7.55
C LEU A 433 10.08 -10.49 -6.63
N PRO A 434 10.19 -10.32 -5.30
CA PRO A 434 9.60 -11.26 -4.36
C PRO A 434 8.08 -11.41 -4.58
N PRO A 435 7.48 -12.57 -4.27
CA PRO A 435 6.06 -12.85 -4.46
C PRO A 435 5.15 -11.80 -3.85
N ASN A 436 4.13 -11.40 -4.61
CA ASN A 436 3.12 -10.44 -4.19
C ASN A 436 1.73 -10.85 -4.70
N GLU A 437 1.06 -11.73 -3.95
CA GLU A 437 -0.30 -12.20 -4.27
C GLU A 437 -1.35 -11.09 -4.30
N ARG A 438 -1.07 -9.93 -3.69
CA ARG A 438 -1.97 -8.76 -3.68
C ARG A 438 -1.99 -8.06 -5.05
N GLY A 439 -0.92 -8.18 -5.84
CA GLY A 439 -0.81 -7.56 -7.16
C GLY A 439 -0.51 -6.05 -7.16
N GLU A 440 -0.37 -5.44 -5.99
CA GLU A 440 0.08 -4.05 -5.82
C GLU A 440 0.96 -3.89 -4.58
N TRP A 441 1.89 -2.95 -4.64
CA TRP A 441 2.86 -2.63 -3.59
C TRP A 441 2.50 -1.32 -2.88
N GLY A 442 2.72 -1.31 -1.57
CA GLY A 442 2.43 -0.22 -0.66
C GLY A 442 0.97 -0.14 -0.20
N PRO A 443 0.64 0.88 0.62
CA PRO A 443 -0.70 1.12 1.14
C PRO A 443 -1.69 1.49 0.03
N GLY A 444 -2.75 0.71 -0.13
CA GLY A 444 -3.81 0.92 -1.12
C GLY A 444 -5.18 1.25 -0.52
N LEU A 445 -6.22 1.06 -1.32
CA LEU A 445 -7.61 1.35 -0.95
C LEU A 445 -8.16 0.39 0.13
N ASP A 446 -7.70 -0.85 0.13
CA ASP A 446 -7.97 -1.87 1.15
C ASP A 446 -7.31 -1.54 2.50
N THR A 447 -6.09 -1.01 2.49
CA THR A 447 -5.38 -0.50 3.68
C THR A 447 -6.18 0.63 4.33
N GLU A 448 -6.59 1.62 3.52
CA GLU A 448 -7.40 2.76 3.97
C GLU A 448 -8.78 2.32 4.49
N ALA A 449 -9.42 1.35 3.81
CA ALA A 449 -10.73 0.84 4.19
C ALA A 449 -10.74 0.16 5.58
N LEU A 450 -9.61 -0.41 6.01
CA LEU A 450 -9.43 -0.95 7.36
C LEU A 450 -9.08 0.13 8.41
N GLY A 451 -8.99 1.40 8.02
CA GLY A 451 -8.66 2.51 8.90
C GLY A 451 -7.18 2.59 9.25
N LEU A 452 -6.29 2.10 8.37
CA LEU A 452 -4.84 2.17 8.53
C LEU A 452 -4.28 3.29 7.65
N ASN A 453 -3.69 4.31 8.27
CA ASN A 453 -3.06 5.42 7.56
C ASN A 453 -1.54 5.31 7.70
N PRO A 454 -0.76 5.26 6.60
CA PRO A 454 0.69 5.17 6.69
C PRO A 454 1.28 6.42 7.34
N VAL A 455 2.19 6.22 8.31
CA VAL A 455 2.91 7.30 9.02
C VAL A 455 4.33 7.47 8.47
N THR A 456 5.05 6.37 8.26
CA THR A 456 6.44 6.43 7.76
C THR A 456 6.54 6.32 6.24
N HIS A 457 5.87 5.33 5.63
CA HIS A 457 6.01 5.04 4.21
C HIS A 457 4.65 5.03 3.51
N SER A 458 4.37 6.03 2.68
CA SER A 458 3.14 6.09 1.85
C SER A 458 3.27 5.34 0.53
N ARG A 459 4.48 4.87 0.18
CA ARG A 459 4.82 4.19 -1.08
C ARG A 459 5.28 2.77 -0.83
N GLY A 460 5.32 1.95 -1.89
CA GLY A 460 5.56 0.51 -1.77
C GLY A 460 7.02 0.10 -1.56
N GLU A 461 7.98 0.97 -1.84
CA GLU A 461 9.41 0.70 -1.62
C GLU A 461 9.87 1.24 -0.27
N VAL A 462 10.64 0.44 0.46
CA VAL A 462 11.20 0.77 1.77
C VAL A 462 12.68 0.39 1.78
N GLU A 463 13.53 1.31 2.20
CA GLU A 463 14.95 1.04 2.37
C GLU A 463 15.21 0.43 3.76
N ALA A 464 15.99 -0.65 3.80
CA ALA A 464 16.40 -1.32 5.02
C ALA A 464 17.86 -0.98 5.35
N GLU A 465 18.07 0.22 5.91
CA GLU A 465 19.40 0.70 6.32
C GLU A 465 20.02 -0.25 7.36
N ASP A 466 21.25 -0.72 7.10
CA ASP A 466 21.96 -1.72 7.91
C ASP A 466 21.14 -3.00 8.19
N GLY A 467 20.24 -3.34 7.26
CA GLY A 467 19.33 -4.47 7.35
C GLY A 467 18.15 -4.26 8.29
N LYS A 468 17.83 -3.03 8.67
CA LYS A 468 16.71 -2.70 9.57
C LYS A 468 15.74 -1.74 8.88
N ALA A 469 14.44 -1.96 9.07
CA ALA A 469 13.40 -1.04 8.61
C ALA A 469 12.29 -0.90 9.66
N GLU A 470 11.63 0.25 9.68
CA GLU A 470 10.49 0.50 10.56
C GLU A 470 9.30 1.08 9.78
N VAL A 471 8.23 0.29 9.72
CA VAL A 471 6.97 0.67 9.05
C VAL A 471 5.94 0.99 10.12
N ARG A 472 5.27 2.15 9.99
CA ARG A 472 4.27 2.60 10.97
C ARG A 472 2.95 2.99 10.32
N PHE A 473 1.85 2.65 11.00
CA PHE A 473 0.49 3.02 10.60
C PHE A 473 -0.28 3.62 11.78
N GLN A 474 -0.90 4.76 11.56
CA GLN A 474 -1.90 5.30 12.47
C GLN A 474 -3.22 4.56 12.25
N MET A 475 -3.77 4.00 13.33
CA MET A 475 -5.02 3.25 13.32
C MET A 475 -6.18 4.14 13.74
N ASN A 476 -7.21 4.21 12.89
CA ASN A 476 -8.48 4.89 13.20
C ASN A 476 -9.47 3.99 13.95
N GLN A 477 -9.23 2.67 13.94
CA GLN A 477 -10.02 1.67 14.63
C GLN A 477 -9.15 0.50 15.12
N PRO A 478 -9.61 -0.32 16.08
CA PRO A 478 -8.86 -1.50 16.53
C PRO A 478 -8.73 -2.57 15.44
N VAL A 479 -7.49 -2.92 15.09
CA VAL A 479 -7.14 -3.89 14.04
C VAL A 479 -6.16 -4.93 14.61
N GLU A 480 -6.30 -6.19 14.18
CA GLU A 480 -5.37 -7.28 14.43
C GLU A 480 -4.52 -7.52 13.17
N PHE A 481 -3.26 -7.93 13.36
CA PHE A 481 -2.30 -8.12 12.27
C PHE A 481 -1.69 -9.51 12.26
N GLU A 482 -1.43 -10.00 11.05
CA GLU A 482 -0.47 -11.05 10.74
C GLU A 482 0.52 -10.52 9.70
N HIS A 483 1.73 -11.06 9.68
CA HIS A 483 2.75 -10.60 8.73
C HIS A 483 3.68 -11.73 8.31
N LYS A 484 4.22 -11.61 7.09
CA LYS A 484 5.25 -12.50 6.56
C LYS A 484 6.37 -11.68 5.93
N LEU A 485 7.60 -12.15 6.09
CA LEU A 485 8.75 -11.63 5.36
C LEU A 485 9.24 -12.71 4.41
N ILE A 486 9.25 -12.41 3.12
CA ILE A 486 9.61 -13.37 2.07
C ILE A 486 10.83 -12.84 1.32
N ARG A 487 11.77 -13.72 1.01
CA ARG A 487 12.93 -13.44 0.16
C ARG A 487 12.94 -14.33 -1.08
N GLY A 488 13.44 -13.80 -2.19
CA GLY A 488 13.61 -14.57 -3.42
C GLY A 488 12.28 -15.11 -3.92
N GLU A 489 12.24 -16.37 -4.37
CA GLU A 489 11.03 -16.94 -4.96
C GLU A 489 9.97 -17.37 -3.93
N ASN A 490 10.34 -17.82 -2.73
CA ASN A 490 9.38 -18.23 -1.69
C ASN A 490 10.03 -18.52 -0.31
N GLU A 491 11.20 -17.94 -0.01
CA GLU A 491 11.86 -18.19 1.26
C GLU A 491 11.20 -17.34 2.36
N GLU A 492 10.30 -17.95 3.15
CA GLU A 492 9.72 -17.29 4.33
C GLU A 492 10.75 -17.21 5.45
N LEU A 493 10.93 -16.01 6.01
CA LEU A 493 11.90 -15.71 7.05
C LEU A 493 11.20 -15.46 8.39
N PRO A 494 11.02 -16.50 9.23
CA PRO A 494 10.32 -16.35 10.51
C PRO A 494 11.11 -15.48 11.49
N ASN A 495 10.39 -14.84 12.41
CA ASN A 495 10.95 -14.00 13.47
C ASN A 495 11.85 -12.84 12.96
N ARG A 496 11.68 -12.40 11.71
CA ARG A 496 12.36 -11.23 11.15
C ARG A 496 11.53 -9.95 11.17
N VAL A 497 10.28 -10.07 11.58
CA VAL A 497 9.35 -8.95 11.74
C VAL A 497 8.78 -9.03 13.14
N LEU A 498 8.84 -7.91 13.84
CA LEU A 498 8.23 -7.71 15.15
C LEU A 498 7.22 -6.59 15.03
N HIS A 499 5.94 -6.87 15.26
CA HIS A 499 4.91 -5.84 15.27
C HIS A 499 4.39 -5.56 16.69
N ARG A 500 4.08 -4.30 16.96
CA ARG A 500 3.47 -3.85 18.21
C ARG A 500 2.43 -2.77 17.93
N ILE A 501 1.51 -2.59 18.87
CA ILE A 501 0.50 -1.53 18.81
C ILE A 501 0.67 -0.64 20.05
N GLU A 502 1.04 0.62 19.83
CA GLU A 502 1.32 1.61 20.87
C GLU A 502 0.57 2.89 20.51
N ASN A 503 -0.23 3.46 21.41
CA ASN A 503 -0.93 4.75 21.17
C ASN A 503 -1.76 4.83 19.87
N LYS A 504 -2.46 3.73 19.54
CA LYS A 504 -3.21 3.55 18.27
C LYS A 504 -2.32 3.60 17.02
N GLU A 505 -1.03 3.40 17.17
CA GLU A 505 -0.07 3.27 16.08
C GLU A 505 0.41 1.82 16.03
N ALA A 506 0.30 1.19 14.86
CA ALA A 506 0.91 -0.11 14.61
C ALA A 506 2.33 0.11 14.07
N VAL A 507 3.33 -0.47 14.73
CA VAL A 507 4.74 -0.36 14.38
C VAL A 507 5.30 -1.74 14.07
N PHE A 508 5.90 -1.89 12.88
CA PHE A 508 6.53 -3.10 12.39
C PHE A 508 8.04 -2.86 12.25
N ASN A 509 8.85 -3.50 13.09
CA ASN A 509 10.30 -3.51 12.93
C ASN A 509 10.73 -4.74 12.17
N VAL A 510 11.52 -4.53 11.13
CA VAL A 510 12.03 -5.58 10.26
C VAL A 510 13.54 -5.68 10.44
N ARG A 511 14.06 -6.91 10.46
CA ARG A 511 15.50 -7.22 10.44
C ARG A 511 15.78 -8.23 9.33
N VAL A 512 16.46 -7.81 8.27
CA VAL A 512 16.86 -8.72 7.17
C VAL A 512 18.24 -9.33 7.43
N PRO A 513 18.50 -10.57 6.97
CA PRO A 513 19.74 -11.29 7.31
C PRO A 513 20.94 -10.97 6.40
N GLN A 514 20.71 -10.43 5.21
CA GLN A 514 21.75 -10.14 4.20
C GLN A 514 21.27 -9.11 3.18
N GLU A 515 22.15 -8.70 2.27
CA GLU A 515 21.79 -7.87 1.11
C GLU A 515 20.73 -8.54 0.21
N GLY A 516 19.86 -7.72 -0.39
CA GLY A 516 18.86 -8.15 -1.36
C GLY A 516 17.48 -7.50 -1.21
N GLU A 517 16.51 -8.04 -1.94
CA GLU A 517 15.12 -7.60 -1.96
C GLU A 517 14.20 -8.57 -1.20
N TYR A 518 13.26 -8.01 -0.43
CA TYR A 518 12.33 -8.76 0.41
C TYR A 518 10.90 -8.22 0.26
N ALA A 519 9.90 -9.09 0.38
CA ALA A 519 8.50 -8.69 0.52
C ALA A 519 8.08 -8.75 2.00
N LEU A 520 7.72 -7.60 2.57
CA LEU A 520 6.98 -7.54 3.83
C LEU A 520 5.49 -7.56 3.53
N ASN A 521 4.86 -8.71 3.74
CA ASN A 521 3.44 -8.90 3.52
C ASN A 521 2.66 -8.67 4.81
N LEU A 522 1.71 -7.74 4.79
CA LEU A 522 0.87 -7.40 5.94
C LEU A 522 -0.56 -7.85 5.68
N TYR A 523 -1.09 -8.60 6.64
CA TYR A 523 -2.45 -9.09 6.65
C TYR A 523 -3.16 -8.51 7.87
N ALA A 524 -4.40 -8.05 7.71
CA ALA A 524 -5.06 -7.36 8.81
C ALA A 524 -6.58 -7.50 8.76
N ARG A 525 -7.21 -7.50 9.94
CA ARG A 525 -8.67 -7.52 10.09
C ARG A 525 -9.10 -6.68 11.28
N GLU A 526 -10.37 -6.27 11.31
CA GLU A 526 -10.95 -5.63 12.48
C GLU A 526 -10.88 -6.55 13.71
N LYS A 527 -10.52 -5.98 14.86
CA LYS A 527 -10.35 -6.74 16.11
C LYS A 527 -11.64 -7.43 16.52
N GLY A 528 -11.59 -8.74 16.78
CA GLY A 528 -12.75 -9.57 17.13
C GLY A 528 -13.54 -10.12 15.93
N SER A 529 -13.12 -9.84 14.69
CA SER A 529 -13.66 -10.49 13.50
C SER A 529 -13.29 -11.98 13.46
N THR A 530 -14.21 -12.82 12.98
CA THR A 530 -13.96 -14.26 12.74
C THR A 530 -13.51 -14.56 11.32
N LYS A 531 -13.39 -13.54 10.45
CA LYS A 531 -12.92 -13.71 9.07
C LYS A 531 -11.41 -13.99 9.07
N ASP A 532 -10.92 -14.63 8.00
CA ASP A 532 -9.50 -14.77 7.72
C ASP A 532 -8.83 -13.39 7.62
N PHE A 533 -7.50 -13.35 7.75
CA PHE A 533 -6.71 -12.12 7.59
C PHE A 533 -6.50 -11.85 6.09
N PRO A 534 -7.21 -10.89 5.46
CA PRO A 534 -6.92 -10.49 4.09
C PRO A 534 -5.53 -9.85 4.01
N ASN A 535 -4.86 -10.02 2.86
CA ASN A 535 -3.67 -9.25 2.55
C ASN A 535 -4.07 -7.79 2.27
N VAL A 536 -3.49 -6.84 2.99
CA VAL A 536 -3.94 -5.44 2.99
C VAL A 536 -2.86 -4.46 2.57
N CYS A 537 -1.57 -4.85 2.61
CA CYS A 537 -0.45 -3.99 2.25
C CYS A 537 0.83 -4.83 2.14
N ASN A 538 1.57 -4.72 1.05
CA ASN A 538 2.86 -5.39 0.88
C ASN A 538 3.95 -4.36 0.53
N TYR A 539 5.08 -4.37 1.22
CA TYR A 539 6.22 -3.48 0.91
C TYR A 539 7.38 -4.27 0.30
N LEU A 540 8.03 -3.67 -0.70
CA LEU A 540 9.31 -4.13 -1.24
C LEU A 540 10.43 -3.47 -0.42
N LEU A 541 11.09 -4.28 0.41
CA LEU A 541 12.24 -3.88 1.19
C LEU A 541 13.51 -4.08 0.38
N LYS A 542 14.37 -3.06 0.32
CA LYS A 542 15.69 -3.13 -0.33
C LYS A 542 16.79 -2.94 0.69
N CYS A 543 17.71 -3.89 0.77
CA CYS A 543 18.91 -3.83 1.59
C CYS A 543 20.12 -3.87 0.65
N GLU A 544 20.81 -2.74 0.50
CA GLU A 544 21.95 -2.64 -0.42
C GLU A 544 23.24 -3.17 0.20
N ASP A 545 23.41 -3.02 1.53
CA ASP A 545 24.60 -3.42 2.26
C ASP A 545 24.37 -4.69 3.10
N GLU A 546 25.45 -5.39 3.42
CA GLU A 546 25.42 -6.55 4.32
C GLU A 546 25.07 -6.09 5.76
N PRO A 547 24.01 -6.63 6.39
CA PRO A 547 23.59 -6.23 7.72
C PRO A 547 24.62 -6.57 8.80
N ASP A 548 24.88 -5.60 9.69
CA ASP A 548 25.75 -5.77 10.86
C ASP A 548 25.13 -6.74 11.89
N ASP A 549 23.81 -6.71 12.04
CA ASP A 549 23.07 -7.51 13.01
C ASP A 549 22.10 -8.47 12.32
N LYS A 550 22.51 -9.73 12.24
CA LYS A 550 21.76 -10.81 11.60
C LYS A 550 20.84 -11.55 12.56
N THR A 551 20.73 -11.11 13.82
CA THR A 551 19.93 -11.81 14.83
C THR A 551 18.43 -11.68 14.54
N PRO A 552 17.68 -12.80 14.48
CA PRO A 552 16.22 -12.74 14.44
C PRO A 552 15.68 -12.24 15.79
N PHE A 553 14.45 -11.74 15.77
CA PHE A 553 13.72 -11.46 17.01
C PHE A 553 13.45 -12.76 17.78
N PRO A 554 13.29 -12.70 19.12
CA PRO A 554 12.78 -13.84 19.87
C PRO A 554 11.37 -14.22 19.41
N ALA A 555 11.05 -15.52 19.45
CA ALA A 555 9.70 -15.98 19.15
C ALA A 555 8.74 -15.54 20.28
N VAL A 556 7.85 -14.60 19.99
CA VAL A 556 6.85 -14.08 20.94
C VAL A 556 5.47 -14.08 20.27
N SER A 557 4.46 -14.61 20.97
CA SER A 557 3.12 -14.79 20.40
C SER A 557 2.32 -13.49 20.27
N SER A 558 2.52 -12.54 21.17
CA SER A 558 1.91 -11.21 21.17
C SER A 558 2.75 -10.29 22.04
N LEU A 559 2.82 -9.00 21.72
CA LEU A 559 3.62 -8.01 22.43
C LEU A 559 2.75 -7.08 23.27
N GLY A 560 3.23 -6.74 24.47
CA GLY A 560 2.55 -5.89 25.44
C GLY A 560 1.55 -6.63 26.34
N PRO A 561 0.61 -5.90 26.97
CA PRO A 561 -0.46 -6.49 27.77
C PRO A 561 -1.40 -7.37 26.91
N THR A 562 -1.65 -8.59 27.36
CA THR A 562 -2.57 -9.52 26.67
C THR A 562 -4.04 -9.23 27.03
N GLY A 563 -4.99 -9.92 26.39
CA GLY A 563 -6.41 -9.84 26.77
C GLY A 563 -6.67 -10.18 28.24
N ALA A 564 -5.92 -11.15 28.78
CA ALA A 564 -6.03 -11.58 30.17
C ALA A 564 -5.53 -10.52 31.18
N PHE A 565 -4.69 -9.56 30.76
CA PHE A 565 -4.10 -8.55 31.65
C PHE A 565 -5.16 -7.80 32.45
N ARG A 566 -6.16 -7.22 31.77
CA ARG A 566 -7.23 -6.46 32.44
C ARG A 566 -8.25 -7.36 33.13
N GLU A 567 -8.51 -8.54 32.59
CA GLU A 567 -9.45 -9.51 33.18
C GLU A 567 -8.97 -9.97 34.57
N MET A 568 -7.65 -10.12 34.73
CA MET A 568 -6.96 -10.39 35.98
C MET A 568 -6.85 -9.18 36.92
N GLY A 569 -7.45 -8.05 36.57
CA GLY A 569 -7.45 -6.85 37.41
C GLY A 569 -6.12 -6.09 37.43
N LEU A 570 -5.31 -6.21 36.38
CA LEU A 570 -4.04 -5.51 36.26
C LEU A 570 -4.19 -4.23 35.44
N GLU A 571 -3.48 -3.18 35.86
CA GLU A 571 -3.39 -1.90 35.15
C GLU A 571 -1.94 -1.45 35.06
N ASN A 572 -1.56 -0.84 33.93
CA ASN A 572 -0.23 -0.25 33.78
C ASN A 572 -0.10 1.02 34.65
N ILE A 573 1.01 1.13 35.38
CA ILE A 573 1.35 2.36 36.13
C ILE A 573 2.04 3.37 35.21
N SER A 574 2.79 2.88 34.24
CA SER A 574 3.50 3.65 33.21
C SER A 574 3.33 2.98 31.84
N GLU A 575 3.34 3.77 30.77
CA GLU A 575 3.38 3.23 29.41
C GLU A 575 4.74 2.55 29.19
N MET A 576 4.73 1.23 29.07
CA MET A 576 5.94 0.43 28.82
C MET A 576 5.92 -0.05 27.36
N PRO A 577 6.93 0.29 26.55
CA PRO A 577 7.00 -0.16 25.17
C PRO A 577 7.20 -1.68 25.14
N ALA A 578 6.61 -2.34 24.16
CA ALA A 578 6.70 -3.80 24.08
C ALA A 578 8.05 -4.27 23.50
N LEU A 579 8.79 -3.38 22.83
CA LEU A 579 10.21 -3.51 22.53
C LEU A 579 10.97 -2.54 23.43
N MET A 580 11.66 -3.09 24.44
CA MET A 580 12.40 -2.31 25.43
C MET A 580 13.90 -2.33 25.12
N LEU A 581 14.54 -1.18 25.21
CA LEU A 581 15.99 -1.12 25.28
C LEU A 581 16.40 -1.22 26.76
N ALA A 582 17.25 -2.20 27.10
CA ALA A 582 17.71 -2.34 28.48
C ALA A 582 18.52 -1.08 28.88
N PRO A 583 18.29 -0.52 30.08
CA PRO A 583 19.12 0.54 30.60
C PRO A 583 20.60 0.11 30.66
N ALA A 584 21.52 1.06 30.55
CA ALA A 584 22.96 0.77 30.61
C ALA A 584 23.43 0.14 31.93
N THR A 585 22.62 0.23 32.99
CA THR A 585 22.85 -0.45 34.27
C THR A 585 22.63 -1.97 34.19
N GLY A 586 21.92 -2.45 33.16
CA GLY A 586 21.49 -3.85 33.04
C GLY A 586 20.40 -4.24 34.04
N GLU A 587 19.74 -3.27 34.67
CA GLU A 587 18.63 -3.48 35.60
C GLU A 587 17.32 -2.98 34.98
N ILE A 588 16.27 -3.79 35.06
CA ILE A 588 14.94 -3.45 34.56
C ILE A 588 13.93 -3.59 35.68
N THR A 589 12.98 -2.68 35.72
CA THR A 589 11.88 -2.69 36.67
C THR A 589 10.56 -2.52 35.92
N LEU A 590 9.63 -3.44 36.12
CA LEU A 590 8.28 -3.39 35.56
C LEU A 590 7.29 -3.25 36.71
N GLN A 591 6.29 -2.36 36.59
CA GLN A 591 5.31 -2.12 37.65
C GLN A 591 3.88 -2.15 37.14
N PHE A 592 3.05 -2.97 37.79
CA PHE A 592 1.63 -3.08 37.50
C PHE A 592 0.81 -2.84 38.76
N ARG A 593 -0.31 -2.13 38.65
CA ARG A 593 -1.31 -2.07 39.71
C ARG A 593 -2.13 -3.35 39.70
N VAL A 594 -2.39 -3.90 40.88
CA VAL A 594 -3.07 -5.18 41.09
C VAL A 594 -4.34 -4.94 41.90
N SER A 595 -5.51 -5.07 41.27
CA SER A 595 -6.81 -4.90 41.94
C SER A 595 -7.45 -6.21 42.42
N LYS A 596 -7.00 -7.34 41.89
CA LYS A 596 -7.44 -8.69 42.28
C LYS A 596 -6.24 -9.53 42.71
N PRO A 597 -6.38 -10.39 43.73
CA PRO A 597 -5.33 -11.34 44.11
C PRO A 597 -4.88 -12.23 42.93
N ALA A 598 -3.60 -12.16 42.60
CA ALA A 598 -3.00 -12.87 41.47
C ALA A 598 -1.66 -13.49 41.88
N ILE A 599 -1.34 -14.63 41.27
CA ILE A 599 -0.06 -15.33 41.45
C ILE A 599 0.71 -15.25 40.14
N PHE A 600 1.97 -14.83 40.20
CA PHE A 600 2.80 -14.54 39.04
C PHE A 600 3.91 -15.57 38.82
N ILE A 601 4.26 -15.78 37.55
CA ILE A 601 5.46 -16.50 37.13
C ILE A 601 6.10 -15.68 35.99
N PRO A 602 7.21 -14.97 36.27
CA PRO A 602 8.01 -14.34 35.22
C PRO A 602 8.90 -15.38 34.52
N GLU A 603 9.16 -15.15 33.24
CA GLU A 603 10.05 -15.92 32.39
C GLU A 603 10.93 -14.95 31.59
N LEU A 604 12.23 -15.24 31.54
CA LEU A 604 13.22 -14.43 30.82
C LEU A 604 14.12 -15.35 30.00
N LEU A 605 13.98 -15.33 28.68
CA LEU A 605 14.75 -16.19 27.79
C LEU A 605 15.65 -15.36 26.87
N LEU A 606 16.95 -15.64 26.87
CA LEU A 606 17.89 -15.03 25.93
C LEU A 606 17.86 -15.79 24.60
N GLN A 607 17.61 -15.09 23.51
CA GLN A 607 17.78 -15.60 22.15
C GLN A 607 19.24 -15.43 21.74
N GLN A 608 19.93 -16.54 21.47
CA GLN A 608 21.26 -16.57 20.87
C GLN A 608 21.27 -17.63 19.77
N ASP A 609 21.52 -17.19 18.53
CA ASP A 609 21.37 -18.01 17.34
C ASP A 609 19.96 -18.64 17.28
N ASP A 610 19.86 -19.95 17.00
CA ASP A 610 18.62 -20.73 17.02
C ASP A 610 18.28 -21.35 18.38
N LYS A 611 18.93 -20.88 19.47
CA LYS A 611 18.74 -21.43 20.82
C LYS A 611 18.22 -20.38 21.79
N GLN A 612 17.38 -20.84 22.72
CA GLN A 612 16.91 -20.06 23.86
C GLN A 612 17.57 -20.54 25.14
N PHE A 613 18.05 -19.60 25.95
CA PHE A 613 18.65 -19.85 27.24
C PHE A 613 17.78 -19.25 28.34
N ASP A 614 17.37 -20.07 29.31
CA ASP A 614 16.53 -19.65 30.42
C ASP A 614 17.34 -18.89 31.47
N PHE A 615 16.92 -17.65 31.73
CA PHE A 615 17.45 -16.75 32.74
C PHE A 615 16.36 -16.28 33.71
N SER A 616 15.28 -17.04 33.86
CA SER A 616 14.17 -16.69 34.76
C SER A 616 14.59 -16.57 36.23
N GLU A 617 15.69 -17.23 36.64
CA GLU A 617 16.30 -17.04 37.98
C GLU A 617 16.92 -15.64 38.21
N TYR A 618 17.04 -14.83 37.16
CA TYR A 618 17.47 -13.43 37.23
C TYR A 618 16.30 -12.45 37.31
N MET A 619 15.08 -12.97 37.49
CA MET A 619 13.90 -12.18 37.81
C MET A 619 13.41 -12.44 39.24
N MET A 620 12.91 -11.39 39.87
CA MET A 620 12.26 -11.43 41.18
C MET A 620 11.08 -10.47 41.17
N TRP A 621 10.08 -10.69 42.01
CA TRP A 621 8.99 -9.73 42.15
C TRP A 621 8.53 -9.57 43.59
N ASP A 622 7.94 -8.42 43.88
CA ASP A 622 7.21 -8.16 45.11
C ASP A 622 5.82 -7.60 44.81
N ILE A 623 4.94 -7.60 45.81
CA ILE A 623 3.61 -6.99 45.73
C ILE A 623 3.43 -6.11 46.95
N LEU A 624 3.62 -4.80 46.79
CA LEU A 624 3.56 -3.80 47.86
C LEU A 624 2.50 -2.75 47.52
N ASN A 625 1.62 -2.44 48.47
CA ASN A 625 0.58 -1.41 48.30
C ASN A 625 -0.21 -1.55 46.98
N ASP A 626 -0.65 -2.77 46.67
CA ASP A 626 -1.38 -3.11 45.44
C ASP A 626 -0.58 -2.84 44.14
N VAL A 627 0.75 -2.78 44.22
CA VAL A 627 1.67 -2.67 43.09
C VAL A 627 2.57 -3.91 43.04
N ALA A 628 2.49 -4.67 41.95
CA ALA A 628 3.44 -5.72 41.64
C ALA A 628 4.66 -5.11 40.94
N THR A 629 5.84 -5.21 41.55
CA THR A 629 7.10 -4.77 40.95
C THR A 629 7.94 -5.98 40.56
N PHE A 630 8.29 -6.10 39.29
CA PHE A 630 9.18 -7.13 38.76
C PHE A 630 10.55 -6.53 38.51
N TYR A 631 11.58 -7.11 39.10
CA TYR A 631 12.98 -6.75 38.93
C TYR A 631 13.64 -7.79 38.03
N ALA A 632 14.40 -7.35 37.03
CA ALA A 632 15.22 -8.22 36.21
C ALA A 632 16.66 -7.72 36.16
N ASN A 633 17.61 -8.60 36.45
CA ASN A 633 19.03 -8.37 36.26
C ASN A 633 19.46 -9.01 34.94
N ILE A 634 20.03 -8.25 34.01
CA ILE A 634 20.38 -8.77 32.69
C ILE A 634 21.81 -9.32 32.71
N PRO A 635 22.02 -10.65 32.61
CA PRO A 635 23.34 -11.24 32.77
C PRO A 635 24.20 -11.18 31.51
N ARG A 636 23.59 -11.10 30.31
CA ARG A 636 24.32 -11.14 29.04
C ARG A 636 23.77 -10.10 28.07
N GLN A 637 24.60 -9.68 27.14
CA GLN A 637 24.14 -8.89 26.00
C GLN A 637 23.31 -9.76 25.05
N GLY A 638 22.31 -9.18 24.39
CA GLY A 638 21.49 -9.82 23.37
C GLY A 638 19.99 -9.53 23.51
N LEU A 639 19.20 -10.21 22.69
CA LEU A 639 17.74 -10.08 22.68
C LEU A 639 17.10 -11.09 23.62
N TYR A 640 16.25 -10.61 24.52
CA TYR A 640 15.49 -11.45 25.44
C TYR A 640 14.00 -11.42 25.10
N SER A 641 13.31 -12.55 25.24
CA SER A 641 11.87 -12.56 25.46
C SER A 641 11.58 -12.54 26.96
N LEU A 642 10.75 -11.58 27.37
CA LEU A 642 10.23 -11.47 28.73
C LEU A 642 8.75 -11.80 28.69
N ALA A 643 8.31 -12.77 29.48
CA ALA A 643 6.90 -13.12 29.61
C ALA A 643 6.51 -13.15 31.08
N ILE A 644 5.41 -12.51 31.44
CA ILE A 644 4.82 -12.61 32.77
C ILE A 644 3.52 -13.37 32.61
N ARG A 645 3.43 -14.50 33.31
CA ARG A 645 2.20 -15.30 33.39
C ARG A 645 1.56 -15.10 34.74
N ALA A 646 0.24 -15.14 34.78
CA ALA A 646 -0.50 -15.09 36.04
C ALA A 646 -1.64 -16.11 36.07
N LYS A 647 -2.07 -16.43 37.29
CA LYS A 647 -3.33 -17.13 37.59
C LYS A 647 -4.07 -16.39 38.70
N SER A 648 -5.40 -16.50 38.71
CA SER A 648 -6.23 -16.02 39.82
C SER A 648 -5.87 -16.78 41.10
N SER A 649 -5.75 -16.09 42.24
CA SER A 649 -5.51 -16.79 43.51
C SER A 649 -6.79 -17.40 44.12
N LEU A 650 -7.96 -17.08 43.56
CA LEU A 650 -9.28 -17.49 44.07
C LEU A 650 -9.89 -18.66 43.26
N GLU A 651 -9.40 -18.90 42.05
CA GLU A 651 -9.93 -19.89 41.10
C GLU A 651 -8.83 -20.89 40.72
N GLN A 652 -9.20 -22.16 40.47
CA GLN A 652 -8.27 -23.18 39.98
C GLN A 652 -8.11 -23.06 38.45
N ASP A 653 -7.47 -21.99 38.01
CA ASP A 653 -7.17 -21.72 36.60
C ASP A 653 -5.71 -22.06 36.23
N THR A 654 -5.47 -22.28 34.94
CA THR A 654 -4.13 -22.41 34.37
C THR A 654 -3.43 -21.05 34.28
N TYR A 655 -2.10 -21.05 34.32
CA TYR A 655 -1.33 -19.83 34.06
C TYR A 655 -1.58 -19.34 32.63
N VAL A 656 -1.94 -18.07 32.50
CA VAL A 656 -2.11 -17.40 31.22
C VAL A 656 -1.08 -16.27 31.09
N PRO A 657 -0.53 -16.03 29.87
CA PRO A 657 0.35 -14.90 29.64
C PRO A 657 -0.45 -13.61 29.82
N ILE A 658 0.03 -12.70 30.67
CA ILE A 658 -0.58 -11.39 30.91
C ILE A 658 0.21 -10.25 30.26
N PHE A 659 1.52 -10.42 30.12
CA PHE A 659 2.39 -9.41 29.52
C PHE A 659 3.57 -10.09 28.85
N ASN A 660 3.90 -9.64 27.64
CA ASN A 660 5.06 -10.12 26.90
C ASN A 660 5.85 -8.93 26.35
N ALA A 661 7.17 -9.01 26.35
CA ALA A 661 8.03 -7.99 25.75
C ALA A 661 9.27 -8.61 25.11
N VAL A 662 9.86 -7.90 24.17
CA VAL A 662 11.22 -8.15 23.69
C VAL A 662 12.12 -7.09 24.31
N LEU A 663 13.24 -7.52 24.88
CA LEU A 663 14.23 -6.64 25.46
C LEU A 663 15.53 -6.74 24.65
N ASP A 664 16.03 -5.62 24.16
CA ASP A 664 17.34 -5.50 23.53
C ASP A 664 18.37 -5.02 24.56
N ALA A 665 19.27 -5.91 24.98
CA ALA A 665 20.30 -5.61 25.95
C ALA A 665 21.66 -5.40 25.28
N ILE A 666 22.04 -4.14 25.10
CA ILE A 666 23.35 -3.76 24.55
C ILE A 666 24.46 -4.01 25.58
N VAL A 667 24.21 -3.66 26.85
CA VAL A 667 25.18 -3.78 27.94
C VAL A 667 24.56 -4.59 29.08
N PRO A 668 25.17 -5.72 29.51
CA PRO A 668 24.68 -6.49 30.64
C PRO A 668 24.98 -5.78 31.97
N LYS A 669 24.39 -6.26 33.06
CA LYS A 669 24.69 -5.76 34.41
C LYS A 669 26.13 -6.10 34.80
N LYS A 670 26.89 -5.10 35.27
CA LYS A 670 28.33 -5.22 35.64
C LYS A 670 28.57 -6.28 36.71
N GLN A 671 27.80 -6.25 37.79
CA GLN A 671 27.77 -7.27 38.83
C GLN A 671 26.40 -7.94 38.81
N CYS A 672 26.34 -9.13 38.24
CA CYS A 672 25.09 -9.84 38.00
C CYS A 672 25.11 -11.19 38.69
N SER A 673 24.09 -11.44 39.51
CA SER A 673 23.81 -12.72 40.15
C SER A 673 22.32 -13.03 40.01
N PRO A 674 21.93 -14.31 39.95
CA PRO A 674 20.52 -14.67 40.04
C PRO A 674 19.96 -14.23 41.40
N PHE A 675 18.65 -14.03 41.45
CA PHE A 675 17.91 -13.79 42.69
C PHE A 675 17.68 -15.10 43.45
N PRO A 676 17.35 -15.06 44.74
CA PRO A 676 16.87 -16.25 45.43
C PRO A 676 15.61 -16.81 44.79
N GLN A 677 15.50 -18.13 44.76
CA GLN A 677 14.32 -18.79 44.20
C GLN A 677 13.10 -18.50 45.10
N GLN A 678 12.18 -17.69 44.59
CA GLN A 678 10.92 -17.35 45.26
C GLN A 678 9.91 -18.49 45.16
N SER A 679 9.09 -18.65 46.20
CA SER A 679 7.90 -19.49 46.14
C SER A 679 6.90 -18.92 45.14
N VAL A 680 6.28 -19.80 44.36
CA VAL A 680 5.26 -19.43 43.37
C VAL A 680 4.12 -18.62 44.00
N ASP A 681 3.63 -19.03 45.18
CA ASP A 681 2.59 -18.31 45.91
C ASP A 681 3.20 -17.21 46.81
N TRP A 682 3.96 -16.29 46.21
CA TRP A 682 4.66 -15.22 46.92
C TRP A 682 3.67 -14.33 47.72
N PRO A 683 3.87 -14.10 49.02
CA PRO A 683 2.94 -13.34 49.84
C PRO A 683 2.92 -11.84 49.51
N SER A 684 1.73 -11.23 49.57
CA SER A 684 1.58 -9.77 49.51
C SER A 684 2.25 -9.09 50.72
N LYS A 685 2.77 -7.88 50.54
CA LYS A 685 3.49 -7.09 51.57
C LYS A 685 4.80 -7.71 52.03
N CYS A 686 5.33 -8.68 51.29
CA CYS A 686 6.63 -9.29 51.57
C CYS A 686 7.67 -8.71 50.61
N HIS A 687 8.74 -8.12 51.16
CA HIS A 687 9.86 -7.57 50.42
C HIS A 687 11.18 -8.05 51.01
N VAL A 688 12.13 -8.39 50.14
CA VAL A 688 13.45 -8.89 50.53
C VAL A 688 14.44 -7.74 50.44
N ASN A 689 15.01 -7.32 51.56
CA ASN A 689 16.06 -6.28 51.58
C ASN A 689 17.44 -6.89 51.33
N GLU A 690 17.77 -7.97 52.02
CA GLU A 690 19.03 -8.71 51.84
C GLU A 690 18.94 -10.16 52.35
N PRO A 691 19.72 -11.09 51.80
CA PRO A 691 20.58 -10.93 50.62
C PRO A 691 19.77 -11.05 49.31
N LEU A 692 20.07 -10.20 48.33
CA LEU A 692 19.42 -10.25 47.00
C LEU A 692 20.07 -11.26 46.04
N SER A 693 21.31 -11.68 46.32
CA SER A 693 21.96 -12.75 45.55
C SER A 693 21.40 -14.10 45.97
N GLY A 694 20.87 -14.85 45.01
CA GLY A 694 20.45 -16.24 45.19
C GLY A 694 21.59 -17.22 45.42
N ILE A 695 22.84 -16.77 45.23
CA ILE A 695 24.06 -17.54 45.51
C ILE A 695 24.75 -16.93 46.73
N LEU A 696 24.94 -17.74 47.76
CA LEU A 696 25.59 -17.38 49.02
C LEU A 696 26.95 -18.06 49.15
N PRO A 697 27.95 -17.41 49.75
CA PRO A 697 29.26 -18.02 50.00
C PRO A 697 29.16 -19.14 51.05
N ALA A 698 29.88 -20.24 50.85
CA ALA A 698 29.93 -21.36 51.79
C ALA A 698 30.66 -21.01 53.10
N ARG A 699 30.13 -21.53 54.22
CA ARG A 699 30.69 -21.39 55.58
C ARG A 699 30.94 -19.93 56.00
N GLU A 700 30.03 -19.04 55.64
CA GLU A 700 30.13 -17.61 55.93
C GLU A 700 28.88 -17.10 56.64
N LEU A 701 29.08 -16.15 57.54
CA LEU A 701 27.98 -15.53 58.26
C LEU A 701 27.26 -14.56 57.31
N THR A 702 26.01 -14.87 56.99
CA THR A 702 25.21 -14.08 56.04
C THR A 702 24.04 -13.43 56.75
N SER A 703 23.86 -12.12 56.53
CA SER A 703 22.73 -11.34 57.03
C SER A 703 21.48 -11.54 56.18
N PHE A 704 20.35 -11.70 56.84
CA PHE A 704 19.02 -11.75 56.24
C PHE A 704 18.17 -10.61 56.81
N SER A 705 17.53 -9.86 55.92
CA SER A 705 16.60 -8.78 56.23
C SER A 705 15.40 -8.86 55.30
N ILE A 706 14.22 -9.14 55.85
CA ILE A 706 12.98 -9.34 55.10
C ILE A 706 11.88 -8.52 55.76
N GLU A 707 11.22 -7.64 55.01
CA GLU A 707 10.04 -6.93 55.47
C GLU A 707 8.81 -7.81 55.22
N TYR A 708 8.12 -8.21 56.30
CA TYR A 708 6.87 -8.93 56.16
C TYR A 708 5.94 -8.71 57.38
N PRO A 709 4.98 -7.77 57.28
CA PRO A 709 4.07 -7.41 58.38
C PRO A 709 3.14 -8.53 58.84
N ASP A 710 2.74 -9.43 57.94
CA ASP A 710 1.74 -10.46 58.23
C ASP A 710 2.39 -11.77 58.77
N ALA A 711 3.72 -11.81 58.93
CA ALA A 711 4.44 -12.96 59.48
C ALA A 711 4.30 -13.04 61.02
N PHE A 712 4.06 -14.24 61.55
CA PHE A 712 4.17 -14.53 62.98
C PHE A 712 5.61 -14.91 63.38
N GLU A 713 6.31 -15.65 62.52
CA GLU A 713 7.71 -16.02 62.70
C GLU A 713 8.39 -16.20 61.35
N VAL A 714 9.63 -15.73 61.20
CA VAL A 714 10.49 -15.98 60.04
C VAL A 714 11.71 -16.80 60.49
N VAL A 715 11.92 -17.95 59.87
CA VAL A 715 12.98 -18.90 60.20
C VAL A 715 13.88 -19.12 58.99
N VAL A 716 15.18 -18.94 59.16
CA VAL A 716 16.19 -19.27 58.15
C VAL A 716 16.84 -20.59 58.53
N THR A 717 16.91 -21.53 57.59
CA THR A 717 17.50 -22.86 57.80
C THR A 717 18.67 -23.08 56.86
N SER A 718 19.79 -23.55 57.42
CA SER A 718 21.01 -23.91 56.71
C SER A 718 21.42 -25.34 57.07
N GLY A 719 22.43 -25.88 56.38
CA GLY A 719 23.05 -27.16 56.76
C GLY A 719 23.65 -27.19 58.19
N ASN A 720 23.84 -26.03 58.82
CA ASN A 720 24.40 -25.91 60.17
C ASN A 720 23.32 -25.71 61.26
N GLY A 721 22.04 -25.69 60.88
CA GLY A 721 20.90 -25.49 61.79
C GLY A 721 19.93 -24.41 61.31
N SER A 722 18.90 -24.16 62.11
CA SER A 722 17.86 -23.15 61.86
C SER A 722 17.94 -22.02 62.88
N LYS A 723 17.61 -20.81 62.45
CA LYS A 723 17.57 -19.61 63.29
C LYS A 723 16.31 -18.79 63.00
N THR A 724 15.58 -18.44 64.05
CA THR A 724 14.48 -17.48 63.99
C THR A 724 15.04 -16.06 63.92
N LEU A 725 14.56 -15.27 62.96
CA LEU A 725 14.94 -13.87 62.79
C LEU A 725 14.25 -12.99 63.85
N ALA A 726 14.92 -11.91 64.25
CA ALA A 726 14.37 -10.93 65.18
C ALA A 726 13.51 -9.90 64.41
N CYS A 727 12.26 -9.73 64.82
CA CYS A 727 11.36 -8.72 64.24
C CYS A 727 11.65 -7.33 64.83
N ALA A 728 11.94 -6.36 63.95
CA ALA A 728 12.10 -4.95 64.29
C ALA A 728 10.74 -4.21 64.26
N PRO A 729 10.62 -3.03 64.90
CA PRO A 729 9.35 -2.28 64.99
C PRO A 729 8.71 -1.88 63.66
N ASN A 730 9.49 -1.84 62.58
CA ASN A 730 9.05 -1.55 61.22
C ASN A 730 8.62 -2.82 60.44
N ASN A 731 8.35 -3.93 61.13
CA ASN A 731 8.02 -5.24 60.54
C ASN A 731 9.13 -5.85 59.68
N THR A 732 10.38 -5.43 59.88
CA THR A 732 11.55 -6.02 59.25
C THR A 732 12.15 -7.12 60.14
N TRP A 733 12.28 -8.32 59.60
CA TRP A 733 12.87 -9.48 60.25
C TRP A 733 14.35 -9.57 59.91
N ASN A 734 15.21 -9.44 60.92
CA ASN A 734 16.65 -9.38 60.74
C ASN A 734 17.36 -10.51 61.49
N GLY A 735 18.45 -11.02 60.92
CA GLY A 735 19.35 -11.91 61.61
C GLY A 735 20.38 -12.57 60.71
N GLU A 736 21.42 -13.12 61.34
CA GLU A 736 22.54 -13.73 60.62
C GLU A 736 22.59 -15.24 60.83
N ILE A 737 22.90 -16.01 59.78
CA ILE A 737 23.12 -17.45 59.87
C ILE A 737 24.42 -17.85 59.16
N LEU A 738 25.11 -18.85 59.72
CA LEU A 738 26.30 -19.43 59.09
C LEU A 738 25.87 -20.39 57.98
N THR A 739 26.18 -20.05 56.73
CA THR A 739 25.83 -20.87 55.56
C THR A 739 26.49 -22.26 55.61
N GLY A 740 25.87 -23.24 54.94
CA GLY A 740 26.35 -24.62 54.92
C GLY A 740 27.61 -24.84 54.08
N ASN A 741 27.88 -26.11 53.76
CA ASN A 741 28.93 -26.49 52.81
C ASN A 741 28.54 -26.10 51.37
N GLU A 742 29.50 -26.15 50.46
CA GLU A 742 29.25 -26.04 49.01
C GLU A 742 28.17 -27.05 48.57
N ASP A 743 27.36 -26.66 47.58
CA ASP A 743 26.21 -27.40 47.06
C ASP A 743 25.05 -27.61 48.04
N SER A 744 25.11 -27.02 49.24
CA SER A 744 23.96 -26.95 50.14
C SER A 744 22.99 -25.83 49.77
N VAL A 745 21.82 -25.81 50.40
CA VAL A 745 20.83 -24.73 50.26
C VAL A 745 20.57 -24.06 51.59
N VAL A 746 20.25 -22.77 51.54
CA VAL A 746 19.68 -22.02 52.66
C VAL A 746 18.24 -21.69 52.32
N THR A 747 17.30 -22.01 53.19
CA THR A 747 15.87 -21.76 52.97
C THR A 747 15.32 -20.77 53.98
N VAL A 748 14.39 -19.93 53.55
CA VAL A 748 13.63 -19.05 54.44
C VAL A 748 12.19 -19.55 54.47
N ALA A 749 11.69 -19.81 55.67
CA ALA A 749 10.32 -20.23 55.90
C ALA A 749 9.59 -19.25 56.83
N VAL A 750 8.30 -19.06 56.59
CA VAL A 750 7.44 -18.19 57.39
C VAL A 750 6.32 -19.00 58.02
N ARG A 751 5.98 -18.66 59.26
CA ARG A 751 4.78 -19.10 59.96
C ARG A 751 3.78 -17.94 60.02
N TYR A 752 2.53 -18.20 59.63
CA TYR A 752 1.47 -17.18 59.56
C TYR A 752 0.62 -17.11 60.84
N HIS A 753 0.46 -18.24 61.53
CA HIS A 753 -0.37 -18.38 62.73
C HIS A 753 0.33 -19.27 63.76
N GLN A 754 -0.21 -19.38 64.97
CA GLN A 754 0.36 -20.23 66.03
C GLN A 754 0.29 -21.76 65.75
N SER A 755 -0.18 -22.21 64.58
CA SER A 755 -0.20 -23.63 64.17
C SER A 755 1.08 -24.03 63.40
N ASP A 756 1.40 -25.33 63.42
CA ASP A 756 2.72 -25.93 63.10
C ASP A 756 3.27 -25.82 61.66
N ASP A 757 2.55 -25.27 60.68
CA ASP A 757 3.01 -25.29 59.29
C ASP A 757 3.92 -24.11 58.94
N LEU A 758 5.22 -24.38 58.84
CA LEU A 758 6.22 -23.51 58.20
C LEU A 758 6.09 -23.60 56.67
N ARG A 759 5.93 -22.47 55.98
CA ARG A 759 5.95 -22.42 54.51
C ARG A 759 7.24 -21.80 54.00
N TYR A 760 7.92 -22.49 53.09
CA TYR A 760 9.12 -21.97 52.44
C TYR A 760 8.75 -20.88 51.44
N ILE A 761 9.39 -19.72 51.56
CA ILE A 761 9.21 -18.58 50.66
C ILE A 761 10.44 -18.30 49.79
N LEU A 762 11.65 -18.61 50.26
CA LEU A 762 12.90 -18.39 49.53
C LEU A 762 13.84 -19.58 49.65
N THR A 763 14.58 -19.86 48.58
CA THR A 763 15.69 -20.81 48.56
C THR A 763 16.92 -20.19 47.91
N TYR A 764 18.06 -20.32 48.59
CA TYR A 764 19.37 -19.85 48.16
C TYR A 764 20.29 -21.05 47.91
N LYS A 765 21.11 -20.97 46.87
CA LYS A 765 22.19 -21.93 46.59
C LYS A 765 23.45 -21.50 47.34
N VAL A 766 24.18 -22.43 47.93
CA VAL A 766 25.47 -22.17 48.59
C VAL A 766 26.60 -22.62 47.68
N ALA A 767 27.52 -21.71 47.35
CA ALA A 767 28.64 -21.98 46.46
C ALA A 767 29.99 -21.65 47.11
N GLY A 768 31.05 -22.29 46.61
CA GLY A 768 32.42 -22.01 47.03
C GLY A 768 32.84 -20.58 46.72
N LYS A 769 33.72 -20.01 47.56
CA LYS A 769 34.23 -18.64 47.35
C LYS A 769 34.94 -18.50 46.00
N ASP A 770 35.74 -19.49 45.63
CA ASP A 770 36.47 -19.51 44.35
C ASP A 770 35.51 -19.48 43.15
N TYR A 771 34.39 -20.19 43.23
CA TYR A 771 33.35 -20.18 42.19
C TYR A 771 32.70 -18.78 42.06
N ILE A 772 32.34 -18.15 43.19
CA ILE A 772 31.72 -16.82 43.20
C ILE A 772 32.68 -15.76 42.64
N ILE A 773 33.96 -15.82 43.01
CA ILE A 773 35.00 -14.92 42.51
C ILE A 773 35.19 -15.10 41.01
N GLU A 774 35.29 -16.34 40.53
CA GLU A 774 35.46 -16.64 39.11
C GLU A 774 34.25 -16.21 38.27
N GLU A 775 33.02 -16.40 38.74
CA GLU A 775 31.84 -15.94 38.00
C GLU A 775 31.75 -14.40 37.97
N ARG A 776 32.12 -13.72 39.06
CA ARG A 776 32.25 -12.25 39.07
C ARG A 776 33.28 -11.76 38.05
N ARG A 777 34.43 -12.44 37.96
CA ARG A 777 35.49 -12.13 36.99
C ARG A 777 34.97 -12.27 35.56
N ARG A 778 34.31 -13.39 35.24
CA ARG A 778 33.70 -13.65 33.93
C ARG A 778 32.63 -12.63 33.58
N GLN A 779 31.81 -12.23 34.54
CA GLN A 779 30.77 -11.23 34.32
C GLN A 779 31.36 -9.85 34.03
N LEU A 780 32.42 -9.47 34.73
CA LEU A 780 33.13 -8.21 34.48
C LEU A 780 33.80 -8.18 33.10
N GLU A 781 34.36 -9.32 32.65
CA GLU A 781 34.89 -9.47 31.29
C GLU A 781 33.80 -9.26 30.24
N ARG A 782 32.65 -9.94 30.37
CA ARG A 782 31.49 -9.75 29.47
C ARG A 782 31.01 -8.30 29.42
N TYR A 783 30.95 -7.64 30.58
CA TYR A 783 30.59 -6.24 30.68
C TYR A 783 31.56 -5.35 29.90
N ARG A 784 32.87 -5.50 30.12
CA ARG A 784 33.90 -4.71 29.44
C ARG A 784 33.85 -4.87 27.92
N GLU A 785 33.70 -6.11 27.44
CA GLU A 785 33.57 -6.40 26.00
C GLU A 785 32.33 -5.75 25.38
N ALA A 786 31.19 -5.80 26.09
CA ALA A 786 29.95 -5.19 25.64
C ALA A 786 30.04 -3.66 25.58
N VAL A 787 30.65 -3.02 26.57
CA VAL A 787 30.85 -1.56 26.58
C VAL A 787 31.75 -1.12 25.43
N GLN A 788 32.88 -1.80 25.21
CA GLN A 788 33.76 -1.50 24.06
C GLN A 788 33.04 -1.66 22.72
N ARG A 789 32.14 -2.66 22.60
CA ARG A 789 31.31 -2.83 21.40
C ARG A 789 30.31 -1.67 21.25
N ALA A 790 29.65 -1.28 22.34
CA ALA A 790 28.72 -0.15 22.34
C ALA A 790 29.43 1.17 21.96
N GLU A 791 30.65 1.39 22.42
CA GLU A 791 31.46 2.57 22.06
C GLU A 791 31.75 2.61 20.56
N ARG A 792 32.15 1.48 19.96
CA ARG A 792 32.33 1.38 18.50
C ARG A 792 31.05 1.69 17.73
N LEU A 793 29.90 1.17 18.19
CA LEU A 793 28.59 1.44 17.56
C LEU A 793 28.17 2.91 17.69
N LYS A 794 28.58 3.58 18.77
CA LYS A 794 28.37 5.02 18.96
C LYS A 794 29.20 5.85 17.98
N GLU A 795 30.48 5.50 17.84
CA GLU A 795 31.40 6.19 16.92
C GLU A 795 30.97 6.04 15.46
N SER A 796 30.36 4.92 15.09
CA SER A 796 29.81 4.69 13.75
C SER A 796 28.41 5.29 13.53
N GLY A 797 27.79 5.90 14.55
CA GLY A 797 26.43 6.44 14.46
C GLY A 797 25.30 5.39 14.40
N LYS A 798 25.61 4.12 14.62
CA LYS A 798 24.67 2.98 14.49
C LYS A 798 23.99 2.57 15.80
N LEU A 799 24.19 3.33 16.87
CA LEU A 799 23.62 3.03 18.18
C LEU A 799 22.19 3.60 18.29
N PRO A 800 21.22 2.88 18.89
CA PRO A 800 19.88 3.42 19.09
C PRO A 800 19.89 4.73 19.89
N PHE A 801 19.22 5.76 19.36
CA PHE A 801 19.18 7.12 19.94
C PHE A 801 18.67 7.17 21.40
N MET A 802 17.91 6.16 21.82
CA MET A 802 17.34 6.05 23.17
C MET A 802 18.29 5.46 24.24
N PHE A 803 19.53 5.08 23.88
CA PHE A 803 20.47 4.51 24.86
C PHE A 803 21.10 5.60 25.73
N ASP A 804 20.78 5.61 27.04
CA ASP A 804 21.30 6.59 27.99
C ASP A 804 22.75 6.27 28.41
N TRP A 805 23.70 6.96 27.77
CA TRP A 805 25.14 6.87 28.03
C TRP A 805 25.56 7.41 29.39
N SER A 806 24.78 8.31 30.01
CA SER A 806 25.21 9.02 31.22
C SER A 806 25.38 8.10 32.43
N ARG A 807 24.79 6.89 32.36
CA ARG A 807 24.79 5.88 33.41
C ARG A 807 25.86 4.79 33.23
N LEU A 808 26.68 4.85 32.18
CA LEU A 808 27.83 3.97 32.02
C LEU A 808 28.96 4.43 32.94
N GLU A 809 29.45 3.53 33.80
CA GLU A 809 30.69 3.77 34.54
C GLU A 809 31.87 3.80 33.56
N SER A 810 32.73 4.83 33.66
CA SER A 810 33.84 5.02 32.72
C SER A 810 34.78 3.83 32.68
N VAL A 811 35.07 3.36 31.46
CA VAL A 811 36.10 2.35 31.19
C VAL A 811 37.48 3.03 31.27
N ASP A 812 37.93 3.42 32.46
CA ASP A 812 39.37 3.57 32.74
C ASP A 812 39.65 3.91 34.22
N SER A 813 40.24 2.96 34.93
CA SER A 813 41.61 3.11 35.41
C SER A 813 42.15 1.72 35.71
N GLY A 814 43.21 1.32 35.01
CA GLY A 814 43.99 0.14 35.37
C GLY A 814 44.45 0.23 36.82
N THR A 815 43.88 -0.61 37.67
CA THR A 815 44.49 -1.04 38.91
C THR A 815 44.42 -2.55 38.93
N GLU A 816 45.59 -3.16 39.09
CA GLU A 816 45.77 -4.56 39.42
C GLU A 816 44.80 -4.96 40.53
N MET A 817 44.40 -6.23 40.54
CA MET A 817 43.63 -6.83 41.61
C MET A 817 44.30 -6.55 42.96
N GLU A 818 43.80 -5.57 43.70
CA GLU A 818 43.87 -5.62 45.15
C GLU A 818 42.71 -6.50 45.62
N GLU A 819 43.06 -7.47 46.46
CA GLU A 819 42.15 -8.33 47.19
C GLU A 819 41.19 -7.48 48.04
N GLU A 820 40.09 -6.99 47.45
CA GLU A 820 38.99 -6.47 48.25
C GLU A 820 38.23 -7.65 48.85
N GLU A 821 38.38 -7.81 50.16
CA GLU A 821 37.54 -8.64 51.03
C GLU A 821 36.04 -8.43 50.70
N PRO A 822 35.18 -9.45 50.91
CA PRO A 822 33.75 -9.32 50.68
C PRO A 822 33.21 -8.09 51.44
N PRO A 823 32.19 -7.38 50.91
CA PRO A 823 31.72 -6.15 51.53
C PRO A 823 31.26 -6.46 52.95
N ASN A 824 32.04 -6.00 53.93
CA ASN A 824 31.59 -5.83 55.29
C ASN A 824 30.34 -4.92 55.24
N SER A 825 29.35 -5.28 56.07
CA SER A 825 27.98 -4.76 56.17
C SER A 825 27.82 -3.25 56.48
N LYS A 826 28.49 -2.35 55.76
CA LYS A 826 28.48 -0.91 56.04
C LYS A 826 28.37 0.04 54.85
N ALA A 827 27.95 -0.42 53.68
CA ALA A 827 27.67 0.44 52.52
C ALA A 827 26.20 0.35 52.06
N CYS A 828 25.26 0.57 52.97
CA CYS A 828 23.83 0.83 52.66
C CYS A 828 23.25 1.89 53.60
N GLN A 829 23.98 3.00 53.78
CA GLN A 829 23.51 4.15 54.55
C GLN A 829 23.61 5.44 53.72
N THR A 830 23.12 5.45 52.48
CA THR A 830 22.91 6.72 51.72
C THR A 830 21.82 6.67 50.62
N VAL A 831 20.78 5.83 50.69
CA VAL A 831 19.65 5.90 49.71
C VAL A 831 18.27 6.07 50.36
N LEU A 832 18.19 6.31 51.68
CA LEU A 832 16.93 6.60 52.39
C LEU A 832 16.85 8.02 52.95
N THR A 833 17.20 9.02 52.13
CA THR A 833 16.91 10.46 52.40
C THR A 833 16.69 11.27 51.12
N LEU A 834 15.97 10.73 50.12
CA LEU A 834 15.55 11.49 48.93
C LEU A 834 14.11 11.19 48.48
N LEU A 835 13.22 10.82 49.41
CA LEU A 835 11.78 10.62 49.14
C LEU A 835 10.83 11.42 50.05
N GLU A 836 11.31 12.46 50.74
CA GLU A 836 10.46 13.42 51.48
C GLU A 836 10.84 14.89 51.23
N ALA A 837 11.19 15.25 50.00
CA ALA A 837 11.37 16.65 49.61
C ALA A 837 10.95 16.89 48.16
N ASP A 838 9.70 16.59 47.81
CA ASP A 838 9.11 17.10 46.55
C ASP A 838 7.59 17.35 46.65
N LEU A 839 7.17 17.89 47.79
CA LEU A 839 5.86 18.51 47.98
C LEU A 839 6.06 19.86 48.66
N THR A 840 6.61 20.83 47.92
CA THR A 840 6.40 22.28 48.07
C THR A 840 7.29 23.02 47.08
N LEU A 841 6.82 23.21 45.85
CA LEU A 841 7.21 24.35 45.00
C LEU A 841 6.28 24.49 43.78
N THR A 842 4.96 24.48 44.04
CA THR A 842 3.96 25.05 43.13
C THR A 842 3.57 26.45 43.62
N SER A 843 4.48 27.42 43.49
CA SER A 843 4.14 28.84 43.35
C SER A 843 5.41 29.70 43.24
N ALA A 844 5.87 29.98 42.01
CA ALA A 844 6.55 31.23 41.64
C ALA A 844 7.09 31.14 40.20
N TYR A 845 6.22 31.31 39.20
CA TYR A 845 6.63 31.81 37.90
C TYR A 845 5.66 32.91 37.48
N LEU A 846 6.01 34.13 37.90
CA LEU A 846 5.53 35.40 37.35
C LEU A 846 6.31 36.50 38.09
N TYR A 847 7.36 37.05 37.46
CA TYR A 847 7.71 38.48 37.38
C TYR A 847 9.21 38.70 37.02
N TYR A 848 9.44 39.35 35.87
CA TYR A 848 10.63 40.06 35.33
C TYR A 848 11.98 39.32 35.22
N GLY A 849 12.77 39.40 34.14
CA GLY A 849 12.76 40.30 32.98
C GLY A 849 14.13 40.99 32.83
N GLU A 850 14.92 40.58 31.84
CA GLU A 850 15.66 41.42 30.87
C GLU A 850 16.02 40.57 29.64
#